data_AF-A0A3D0VHB4-F1
#
_entry.id   AF-A0A3D0VHB4-F1
#
_cell.length_a   1.000
_cell.length_b   1.000
_cell.length_c   1.000
_cell.angle_alpha   90.00
_cell.angle_beta   90.00
_cell.angle_gamma   90.00
#
_symmetry.space_group_name_H-M   'P 1'
#
loop_
_entity.id
_entity.type
_entity.pdbx_description
1 polymer ?
#
loop_
_entity_poly.entity_id
_entity_poly.type
_entity_poly.pdbx_seq_one_letter_code
_entity_poly.pdbx_strand_id
1 'polypeptide(L)'
;MSLAEFNAAGELGRRAADAADSLHALPGYVGITLKAGKIMVEGAGSALQARVDELNQPGPADFVLVSPPPPVAAAPVPETAAVTPPVPTAVPSVPAAGTPELVAGNIDQLFQAYVRDVGTQGLQAVAYTDGHFVIRTGSVNTPESEVPATLDSQPAAGASAPASAAPGKVTPAQFVARYANVQLEKGAAIKTEDDVFGGQGYFIDNMARCSTGFGAFGPTGLPLILTAGHCAEDGLAKAAEVEPLAWAPASGSYTPTPQPLPSLSPLGSFGFSQFGGPNNSTATVGGSSAGTDIAVIQAITHGLNLQPAATTWGNTTTPDPVRIIGTTAPFQGQQVCRSGRTTGWKCGTVDSVGIWMMPGAKSVWPNYDNDLRPVRAFDSSSVKSAGGDSGGPWISGNFAVGTHTGAESVGDVQTLAIAATLEDSIATIPGGVQLQLFLNKPELVAPANLTFAAGTSVTGRVPAAPTSAVAAHSKVRITVAGQQPLEVPVYAGGNWSFNAPEAPGTFTFSAETVNGFSRSGAVPLTAIVAPSSLSAPVITTSAAAALPELKSVAGTGTPGSTVTLTGDVTGSGFVGPDGRWSVPLTGPAAFGKVKVTAVLSYTGLADSPAVSGTFTVIPPAPAVSSISDGQHLRQDALPAAISGSGVSGAEVTVSVDGAPLSGAAVGAGAGSRSVARPMAPLVLVAGGQWSVPFPAGLALGTHTVSVTQAVNGVVSDPAVASFAIDPPAPPAAVPTAAAPAAVGAVPPAGDS
;
A
#
# COMPACT_ATOMS: atom_id res chain seq x y z
N MET A 1 11.66 36.59 -11.64
CA MET A 1 10.72 35.76 -10.88
C MET A 1 11.11 34.30 -11.05
N SER A 2 11.47 33.65 -9.95
CA SER A 2 11.68 32.21 -9.83
C SER A 2 10.33 31.49 -9.64
N LEU A 3 10.33 30.16 -9.75
CA LEU A 3 9.12 29.36 -9.49
C LEU A 3 8.60 29.54 -8.05
N ALA A 4 9.49 29.69 -7.06
CA ALA A 4 9.10 29.95 -5.68
C ALA A 4 8.41 31.33 -5.49
N GLU A 5 8.94 32.37 -6.14
CA GLU A 5 8.32 33.71 -6.14
C GLU A 5 6.98 33.72 -6.87
N PHE A 6 6.85 32.98 -7.98
CA PHE A 6 5.58 32.84 -8.71
C PHE A 6 4.52 32.09 -7.89
N ASN A 7 4.91 30.99 -7.25
CA ASN A 7 4.04 30.23 -6.37
C ASN A 7 3.53 31.09 -5.19
N ALA A 8 4.41 31.85 -4.53
CA ALA A 8 4.04 32.76 -3.45
C ALA A 8 3.13 33.91 -3.93
N ALA A 9 3.36 34.45 -5.13
CA ALA A 9 2.47 35.45 -5.73
C ALA A 9 1.07 34.86 -6.03
N GLY A 10 1.00 33.60 -6.46
CA GLY A 10 -0.26 32.88 -6.66
C GLY A 10 -1.03 32.63 -5.36
N GLU A 11 -0.36 32.37 -4.23
CA GLU A 11 -1.05 32.24 -2.93
C GLU A 11 -1.63 33.55 -2.41
N LEU A 12 -0.90 34.66 -2.60
CA LEU A 12 -1.44 36.00 -2.33
C LEU A 12 -2.62 36.33 -3.25
N GLY A 13 -2.55 35.91 -4.51
CA GLY A 13 -3.64 36.00 -5.48
C GLY A 13 -4.87 35.21 -5.07
N ARG A 14 -4.72 33.96 -4.65
CA ARG A 14 -5.83 33.15 -4.11
C ARG A 14 -6.45 33.80 -2.88
N ARG A 15 -5.66 34.34 -1.94
CA ARG A 15 -6.23 35.06 -0.78
C ARG A 15 -7.12 36.24 -1.21
N ALA A 16 -6.76 36.97 -2.26
CA ALA A 16 -7.61 38.03 -2.80
C ALA A 16 -8.92 37.47 -3.40
N ALA A 17 -8.85 36.39 -4.17
CA ALA A 17 -10.03 35.73 -4.75
C ALA A 17 -10.95 35.11 -3.69
N ASP A 18 -10.42 34.32 -2.74
CA ASP A 18 -11.18 33.71 -1.63
C ASP A 18 -11.91 34.76 -0.78
N ALA A 19 -11.39 35.99 -0.73
CA ALA A 19 -12.01 37.11 -0.04
C ALA A 19 -13.10 37.80 -0.86
N ALA A 20 -13.01 37.78 -2.19
CA ALA A 20 -13.75 38.64 -3.11
C ALA A 20 -15.27 38.53 -2.94
N ASP A 21 -15.83 37.31 -2.87
CA ASP A 21 -17.26 37.10 -2.63
C ASP A 21 -17.74 37.76 -1.32
N SER A 22 -16.96 37.58 -0.25
CA SER A 22 -17.28 38.13 1.07
C SER A 22 -17.09 39.65 1.18
N LEU A 23 -16.42 40.26 0.21
CA LEU A 23 -16.26 41.71 0.08
C LEU A 23 -17.31 42.30 -0.87
N HIS A 24 -17.61 41.62 -1.99
CA HIS A 24 -18.64 42.00 -2.96
C HIS A 24 -20.06 41.99 -2.37
N ALA A 25 -20.31 41.14 -1.38
CA ALA A 25 -21.55 41.16 -0.61
C ALA A 25 -21.74 42.40 0.30
N LEU A 26 -20.74 43.28 0.43
CA LEU A 26 -20.76 44.40 1.38
C LEU A 26 -21.03 45.76 0.70
N PRO A 27 -21.88 46.62 1.29
CA PRO A 27 -22.19 47.93 0.73
C PRO A 27 -20.95 48.84 0.75
N GLY A 28 -20.64 49.42 -0.41
CA GLY A 28 -19.49 50.32 -0.58
C GLY A 28 -18.23 49.66 -1.12
N TYR A 29 -18.23 48.35 -1.41
CA TYR A 29 -17.20 47.70 -2.21
C TYR A 29 -17.29 48.11 -3.68
N VAL A 30 -16.13 48.22 -4.35
CA VAL A 30 -15.99 48.62 -5.75
C VAL A 30 -15.09 47.67 -6.54
N GLY A 31 -14.04 47.12 -5.92
CA GLY A 31 -13.14 46.17 -6.58
C GLY A 31 -12.01 45.67 -5.69
N ILE A 32 -11.11 44.86 -6.26
CA ILE A 32 -9.93 44.33 -5.57
C ILE A 32 -8.75 44.25 -6.56
N THR A 33 -7.59 44.79 -6.17
CA THR A 33 -6.41 44.93 -7.04
C THR A 33 -5.12 44.57 -6.29
N LEU A 34 -4.11 44.03 -6.98
CA LEU A 34 -2.79 43.76 -6.36
C LEU A 34 -1.84 44.94 -6.54
N LYS A 35 -1.21 45.41 -5.46
CA LYS A 35 -0.23 46.50 -5.51
C LYS A 35 0.91 46.30 -4.52
N ALA A 36 2.14 46.27 -5.02
CA ALA A 36 3.37 46.16 -4.22
C ALA A 36 3.39 45.01 -3.17
N GLY A 37 2.82 43.84 -3.52
CA GLY A 37 2.75 42.69 -2.61
C GLY A 37 1.66 42.80 -1.53
N LYS A 38 0.68 43.69 -1.73
CA LYS A 38 -0.51 43.85 -0.88
C LYS A 38 -1.78 43.81 -1.72
N ILE A 39 -2.88 43.41 -1.09
CA ILE A 39 -4.21 43.29 -1.67
C ILE A 39 -4.96 44.58 -1.36
N MET A 40 -5.17 45.42 -2.37
CA MET A 40 -5.95 46.64 -2.26
C MET A 40 -7.43 46.29 -2.45
N VAL A 41 -8.26 46.56 -1.45
CA VAL A 41 -9.72 46.54 -1.56
C VAL A 41 -10.17 47.94 -1.91
N GLU A 42 -10.81 48.13 -3.06
CA GLU A 42 -11.30 49.43 -3.49
C GLU A 42 -12.74 49.60 -3.00
N GLY A 43 -13.01 50.67 -2.25
CA GLY A 43 -14.31 50.93 -1.66
C GLY A 43 -14.27 51.87 -0.44
N ALA A 44 -15.42 52.06 0.21
CA ALA A 44 -15.53 52.82 1.44
C ALA A 44 -16.74 52.38 2.30
N GLY A 45 -16.51 52.13 3.59
CA GLY A 45 -17.57 51.81 4.54
C GLY A 45 -17.05 51.09 5.78
N SER A 46 -17.72 51.26 6.92
CA SER A 46 -17.32 50.64 8.20
C SER A 46 -17.45 49.11 8.18
N ALA A 47 -18.48 48.56 7.51
CA ALA A 47 -18.64 47.12 7.32
C ALA A 47 -17.50 46.52 6.46
N LEU A 48 -17.09 47.25 5.41
CA LEU A 48 -16.01 46.84 4.52
C LEU A 48 -14.64 46.89 5.22
N GLN A 49 -14.38 47.93 6.03
CA GLN A 49 -13.19 48.01 6.89
C GLN A 49 -13.14 46.84 7.89
N ALA A 50 -14.23 46.57 8.62
CA ALA A 50 -14.28 45.47 9.57
C ALA A 50 -13.99 44.11 8.92
N ARG A 51 -14.47 43.89 7.69
CA ARG A 51 -14.17 42.67 6.93
C ARG A 51 -12.71 42.58 6.48
N VAL A 52 -12.11 43.69 6.08
CA VAL A 52 -10.65 43.78 5.81
C VAL A 52 -9.83 43.45 7.05
N ASP A 53 -10.27 43.91 8.23
CA ASP A 53 -9.60 43.62 9.50
C ASP A 53 -9.72 42.13 9.88
N GLU A 54 -10.87 41.48 9.63
CA GLU A 54 -11.06 40.02 9.78
C GLU A 54 -10.16 39.20 8.84
N LEU A 55 -10.09 39.56 7.54
CA LEU A 55 -9.32 38.84 6.52
C LEU A 55 -7.79 38.90 6.74
N ASN A 56 -7.36 39.80 7.63
CA ASN A 56 -5.99 39.91 8.11
C ASN A 56 -5.70 39.06 9.37
N GLN A 57 -6.68 38.36 9.95
CA GLN A 57 -6.51 37.55 11.17
C GLN A 57 -6.65 36.04 10.91
N PRO A 58 -5.84 35.17 11.56
CA PRO A 58 -4.67 35.45 12.40
C PRO A 58 -3.37 35.56 11.57
N GLY A 59 -3.46 36.09 10.35
CA GLY A 59 -2.40 36.02 9.34
C GLY A 59 -1.54 37.29 9.22
N PRO A 60 -0.71 37.38 8.17
CA PRO A 60 -0.10 38.63 7.77
C PRO A 60 -1.15 39.62 7.25
N ALA A 61 -0.99 40.88 7.66
CA ALA A 61 -1.88 42.00 7.33
C ALA A 61 -1.61 42.47 5.89
N ASP A 62 -2.28 41.83 4.93
CA ASP A 62 -2.06 42.02 3.49
C ASP A 62 -3.19 42.76 2.78
N PHE A 63 -4.39 42.80 3.36
CA PHE A 63 -5.54 43.55 2.85
C PHE A 63 -5.50 45.02 3.33
N VAL A 64 -5.74 45.96 2.41
CA VAL A 64 -5.69 47.43 2.64
C VAL A 64 -6.83 48.11 1.88
N LEU A 65 -7.57 49.03 2.50
CA LEU A 65 -8.72 49.73 1.90
C LEU A 65 -8.31 51.03 1.16
N VAL A 66 -8.79 51.25 -0.07
CA VAL A 66 -8.48 52.41 -0.97
C VAL A 66 -9.71 52.89 -1.76
N SER A 67 -9.61 53.96 -2.59
CA SER A 67 -10.78 54.60 -3.25
C SER A 67 -10.64 54.77 -4.79
N PRO A 68 -11.74 54.78 -5.59
CA PRO A 68 -11.73 54.46 -7.03
C PRO A 68 -11.71 55.64 -8.06
N PRO A 69 -11.42 55.39 -9.36
CA PRO A 69 -11.35 56.38 -10.48
C PRO A 69 -12.48 56.30 -11.57
N PRO A 70 -12.55 57.22 -12.58
CA PRO A 70 -13.64 57.32 -13.59
C PRO A 70 -13.30 56.93 -15.08
N PRO A 71 -14.29 56.59 -15.97
CA PRO A 71 -14.07 56.00 -17.34
C PRO A 71 -14.67 56.75 -18.59
N VAL A 72 -14.35 56.30 -19.83
CA VAL A 72 -14.83 56.78 -21.18
C VAL A 72 -14.89 55.60 -22.23
N ALA A 73 -15.54 55.73 -23.42
CA ALA A 73 -15.96 54.60 -24.33
C ALA A 73 -15.66 54.76 -25.88
N ALA A 74 -15.96 53.72 -26.71
CA ALA A 74 -15.69 53.58 -28.18
C ALA A 74 -16.76 52.78 -29.02
N ALA A 75 -16.62 52.58 -30.36
CA ALA A 75 -17.67 52.08 -31.32
C ALA A 75 -17.19 51.35 -32.65
N PRO A 76 -18.05 50.64 -33.48
CA PRO A 76 -17.72 49.39 -34.25
C PRO A 76 -18.16 49.22 -35.78
N VAL A 77 -18.50 47.99 -36.30
CA VAL A 77 -18.19 47.47 -37.69
C VAL A 77 -18.79 46.06 -38.25
N PRO A 78 -19.63 45.91 -39.35
CA PRO A 78 -20.20 44.61 -40.00
C PRO A 78 -19.67 44.15 -41.42
N GLU A 79 -19.89 43.01 -42.18
CA GLU A 79 -20.72 41.71 -42.32
C GLU A 79 -20.19 40.86 -43.59
N THR A 80 -20.47 39.60 -44.12
CA THR A 80 -21.03 38.16 -43.89
C THR A 80 -20.58 37.21 -45.10
N ALA A 81 -20.71 35.86 -45.34
CA ALA A 81 -20.98 34.48 -44.75
C ALA A 81 -20.85 33.37 -45.92
N ALA A 82 -20.97 32.00 -45.94
CA ALA A 82 -20.81 30.73 -45.12
C ALA A 82 -21.03 29.40 -46.01
N VAL A 83 -21.08 28.13 -45.46
CA VAL A 83 -21.81 26.84 -45.93
C VAL A 83 -21.05 25.45 -46.22
N THR A 84 -21.63 24.26 -45.81
CA THR A 84 -21.20 22.78 -45.92
C THR A 84 -22.44 21.78 -46.13
N PRO A 85 -22.54 20.39 -45.98
CA PRO A 85 -21.73 19.17 -45.55
C PRO A 85 -21.74 17.97 -46.63
N PRO A 86 -21.99 16.58 -46.52
CA PRO A 86 -22.35 15.50 -45.48
C PRO A 86 -21.64 14.05 -45.56
N VAL A 87 -22.22 12.92 -45.02
CA VAL A 87 -21.73 11.45 -44.94
C VAL A 87 -22.92 10.37 -44.89
N PRO A 88 -22.95 9.01 -44.53
CA PRO A 88 -22.04 7.95 -43.89
C PRO A 88 -22.20 6.39 -44.35
N THR A 89 -21.93 5.34 -43.48
CA THR A 89 -22.31 3.82 -43.45
C THR A 89 -21.32 2.67 -43.90
N ALA A 90 -21.43 1.31 -43.64
CA ALA A 90 -21.77 0.40 -42.47
C ALA A 90 -21.62 -1.21 -42.69
N VAL A 91 -21.54 -2.05 -41.59
CA VAL A 91 -21.76 -3.58 -41.35
C VAL A 91 -20.95 -4.75 -42.03
N PRO A 92 -20.92 -6.09 -41.61
CA PRO A 92 -21.40 -6.89 -40.41
C PRO A 92 -20.40 -7.99 -39.79
N SER A 93 -20.86 -9.01 -38.99
CA SER A 93 -20.03 -10.02 -38.20
C SER A 93 -20.70 -11.40 -37.79
N VAL A 94 -19.93 -12.47 -37.39
CA VAL A 94 -20.28 -13.77 -36.67
C VAL A 94 -19.01 -14.67 -36.38
N PRO A 95 -19.01 -15.87 -35.70
CA PRO A 95 -19.74 -16.47 -34.54
C PRO A 95 -18.81 -17.16 -33.45
N ALA A 96 -19.31 -18.01 -32.52
CA ALA A 96 -18.56 -18.66 -31.40
C ALA A 96 -18.92 -20.15 -31.11
N ALA A 97 -18.21 -20.86 -30.19
CA ALA A 97 -18.46 -22.29 -29.83
C ALA A 97 -17.87 -22.77 -28.46
N GLY A 98 -18.50 -23.80 -27.83
CA GLY A 98 -17.93 -24.68 -26.78
C GLY A 98 -18.52 -24.58 -25.36
N THR A 99 -18.73 -25.72 -24.66
CA THR A 99 -19.32 -25.79 -23.30
C THR A 99 -18.44 -26.57 -22.28
N PRO A 100 -18.26 -26.12 -21.01
CA PRO A 100 -17.29 -26.70 -20.05
C PRO A 100 -17.92 -27.47 -18.86
N GLU A 101 -17.09 -28.09 -17.97
CA GLU A 101 -17.53 -29.16 -17.03
C GLU A 101 -17.24 -28.95 -15.51
N LEU A 102 -16.27 -28.12 -15.11
CA LEU A 102 -15.87 -27.81 -13.72
C LEU A 102 -16.45 -26.47 -13.24
N VAL A 103 -16.30 -26.13 -11.96
CA VAL A 103 -16.64 -24.78 -11.42
C VAL A 103 -15.49 -24.26 -10.55
N ALA A 104 -15.02 -23.04 -10.82
CA ALA A 104 -14.03 -22.35 -10.00
C ALA A 104 -14.69 -21.71 -8.77
N GLY A 105 -14.06 -21.85 -7.60
CA GLY A 105 -14.62 -21.39 -6.31
C GLY A 105 -14.07 -20.05 -5.79
N ASN A 106 -12.85 -19.67 -6.17
CA ASN A 106 -12.23 -18.37 -5.86
C ASN A 106 -11.03 -18.10 -6.77
N ILE A 107 -10.57 -16.84 -6.78
CA ILE A 107 -9.48 -16.34 -7.64
C ILE A 107 -8.16 -17.06 -7.33
N ASP A 108 -7.80 -17.22 -6.07
CA ASP A 108 -6.51 -17.80 -5.67
C ASP A 108 -6.37 -19.27 -6.10
N GLN A 109 -7.40 -20.09 -5.89
CA GLN A 109 -7.40 -21.49 -6.33
C GLN A 109 -7.34 -21.59 -7.86
N LEU A 110 -8.04 -20.71 -8.58
CA LEU A 110 -8.01 -20.67 -10.04
C LEU A 110 -6.63 -20.25 -10.56
N PHE A 111 -6.02 -19.23 -9.96
CA PHE A 111 -4.67 -18.76 -10.27
C PHE A 111 -3.61 -19.85 -10.01
N GLN A 112 -3.63 -20.49 -8.84
CA GLN A 112 -2.71 -21.58 -8.51
C GLN A 112 -2.89 -22.78 -9.44
N ALA A 113 -4.13 -23.15 -9.78
CA ALA A 113 -4.39 -24.20 -10.76
C ALA A 113 -3.88 -23.84 -12.16
N TYR A 114 -4.04 -22.59 -12.61
CA TYR A 114 -3.54 -22.13 -13.90
C TYR A 114 -2.00 -22.08 -13.95
N VAL A 115 -1.35 -21.54 -12.93
CA VAL A 115 0.13 -21.50 -12.86
C VAL A 115 0.72 -22.93 -12.82
N ARG A 116 0.05 -23.86 -12.13
CA ARG A 116 0.39 -25.28 -12.12
C ARG A 116 0.22 -25.93 -13.50
N ASP A 117 -0.93 -25.75 -14.15
CA ASP A 117 -1.32 -26.53 -15.35
C ASP A 117 -0.94 -25.90 -16.69
N VAL A 118 -0.67 -24.58 -16.73
CA VAL A 118 -0.37 -23.77 -17.93
C VAL A 118 0.97 -23.04 -17.79
N GLY A 119 1.21 -22.41 -16.64
CA GLY A 119 2.37 -21.54 -16.36
C GLY A 119 2.04 -20.05 -16.37
N THR A 120 3.03 -19.20 -16.07
CA THR A 120 2.88 -17.73 -15.99
C THR A 120 3.18 -17.00 -17.30
N GLN A 121 3.82 -17.64 -18.28
CA GLN A 121 4.23 -16.99 -19.52
C GLN A 121 2.99 -16.51 -20.32
N GLY A 122 2.88 -15.19 -20.50
CA GLY A 122 1.74 -14.55 -21.17
C GLY A 122 0.45 -14.50 -20.36
N LEU A 123 0.47 -14.83 -19.05
CA LEU A 123 -0.63 -14.55 -18.13
C LEU A 123 -0.60 -13.06 -17.73
N GLN A 124 -1.70 -12.36 -17.90
CA GLN A 124 -1.83 -10.94 -17.54
C GLN A 124 -2.70 -10.72 -16.29
N ALA A 125 -3.75 -11.51 -16.10
CA ALA A 125 -4.59 -11.47 -14.90
C ALA A 125 -5.39 -12.76 -14.71
N VAL A 126 -5.76 -13.04 -13.46
CA VAL A 126 -6.89 -13.91 -13.08
C VAL A 126 -7.81 -13.05 -12.22
N ALA A 127 -9.07 -12.93 -12.62
CA ALA A 127 -10.02 -11.97 -12.05
C ALA A 127 -11.42 -12.59 -11.87
N TYR A 128 -12.32 -11.83 -11.25
CA TYR A 128 -13.75 -12.13 -11.19
C TYR A 128 -14.52 -10.85 -11.54
N THR A 129 -15.41 -10.93 -12.54
CA THR A 129 -16.24 -9.82 -13.02
C THR A 129 -17.58 -10.36 -13.48
N ASP A 130 -18.65 -9.57 -13.39
CA ASP A 130 -19.96 -9.88 -13.99
C ASP A 130 -20.46 -11.33 -13.69
N GLY A 131 -20.30 -11.75 -12.44
CA GLY A 131 -20.74 -13.05 -11.93
C GLY A 131 -19.81 -14.25 -12.24
N HIS A 132 -18.72 -14.07 -12.98
CA HIS A 132 -17.86 -15.16 -13.46
C HIS A 132 -16.37 -14.85 -13.34
N PHE A 133 -15.53 -15.89 -13.42
CA PHE A 133 -14.08 -15.75 -13.40
C PHE A 133 -13.53 -15.51 -14.80
N VAL A 134 -12.43 -14.79 -14.89
CA VAL A 134 -11.78 -14.43 -16.16
C VAL A 134 -10.28 -14.63 -16.06
N ILE A 135 -9.69 -15.24 -17.08
CA ILE A 135 -8.24 -15.36 -17.24
C ILE A 135 -7.82 -14.56 -18.48
N ARG A 136 -7.00 -13.53 -18.28
CA ARG A 136 -6.52 -12.63 -19.34
C ARG A 136 -5.12 -13.04 -19.77
N THR A 137 -4.90 -13.20 -21.07
CA THR A 137 -3.61 -13.60 -21.65
C THR A 137 -3.16 -12.65 -22.75
N GLY A 138 -1.86 -12.38 -22.83
CA GLY A 138 -1.30 -11.37 -23.72
C GLY A 138 0.22 -11.21 -23.55
N SER A 139 0.72 -10.00 -23.80
CA SER A 139 2.13 -9.65 -23.56
C SER A 139 2.44 -9.51 -22.07
N VAL A 140 3.70 -9.67 -21.68
CA VAL A 140 4.17 -9.42 -20.31
C VAL A 140 3.91 -7.94 -19.95
N ASN A 141 3.38 -7.70 -18.75
CA ASN A 141 3.14 -6.35 -18.23
C ASN A 141 4.45 -5.77 -17.68
N THR A 142 4.73 -4.49 -17.94
CA THR A 142 5.92 -3.79 -17.42
C THR A 142 5.54 -2.95 -16.19
N PRO A 143 6.33 -2.92 -15.10
CA PRO A 143 6.04 -2.08 -13.94
C PRO A 143 6.28 -0.59 -14.21
N GLU A 144 5.39 0.28 -13.71
CA GLU A 144 5.59 1.74 -13.67
C GLU A 144 6.80 2.16 -12.80
N SER A 145 7.17 1.32 -11.83
CA SER A 145 8.22 1.60 -10.85
C SER A 145 9.65 1.49 -11.38
N GLU A 146 9.88 0.92 -12.56
CA GLU A 146 11.22 0.66 -13.10
C GLU A 146 11.61 1.65 -14.19
N VAL A 147 11.93 2.88 -13.76
CA VAL A 147 12.81 3.79 -14.52
C VAL A 147 14.11 4.01 -13.71
N PRO A 148 15.11 3.11 -13.84
CA PRO A 148 16.44 3.38 -13.30
C PRO A 148 17.06 4.58 -14.00
N ALA A 149 17.70 5.47 -13.23
CA ALA A 149 18.58 6.45 -13.82
C ALA A 149 19.86 5.78 -14.33
N THR A 150 20.35 6.25 -15.48
CA THR A 150 21.57 5.83 -16.22
C THR A 150 21.47 4.55 -17.09
N LEU A 151 21.89 4.73 -18.36
CA LEU A 151 22.62 3.85 -19.29
C LEU A 151 22.36 2.30 -19.25
N ASP A 152 22.21 1.60 -20.37
CA ASP A 152 22.73 1.89 -21.72
C ASP A 152 21.85 1.31 -22.85
N SER A 153 22.22 1.55 -24.11
CA SER A 153 21.40 1.16 -25.28
C SER A 153 21.38 -0.35 -25.56
N GLN A 154 20.22 -1.01 -25.41
CA GLN A 154 19.97 -2.35 -25.93
C GLN A 154 18.62 -2.40 -26.70
N PRO A 155 18.54 -3.02 -27.90
CA PRO A 155 17.30 -3.02 -28.68
C PRO A 155 16.18 -3.80 -27.99
N ALA A 156 14.96 -3.23 -27.98
CA ALA A 156 13.77 -3.94 -27.56
C ALA A 156 13.54 -5.19 -28.45
N ALA A 157 13.40 -6.36 -27.81
CA ALA A 157 13.17 -7.61 -28.52
C ALA A 157 11.84 -7.58 -29.31
N GLY A 158 11.85 -8.18 -30.49
CA GLY A 158 10.76 -8.05 -31.48
C GLY A 158 9.39 -8.55 -31.00
N ALA A 159 8.34 -8.00 -31.60
CA ALA A 159 6.97 -8.24 -31.21
C ALA A 159 6.45 -9.68 -31.47
N SER A 160 5.43 -10.05 -30.72
CA SER A 160 4.47 -11.13 -30.98
C SER A 160 4.99 -12.57 -31.11
N ALA A 161 5.03 -13.27 -29.98
CA ALA A 161 4.63 -14.68 -29.91
C ALA A 161 3.24 -14.78 -29.25
N PRO A 162 2.32 -15.65 -29.70
CA PRO A 162 1.07 -15.92 -28.99
C PRO A 162 1.34 -16.68 -27.68
N ALA A 163 0.43 -16.58 -26.70
CA ALA A 163 0.58 -17.22 -25.39
C ALA A 163 0.63 -18.75 -25.49
N SER A 164 1.85 -19.30 -25.47
CA SER A 164 2.13 -20.74 -25.45
C SER A 164 2.13 -21.29 -24.02
N ALA A 165 1.64 -22.52 -23.84
CA ALA A 165 1.89 -23.27 -22.61
C ALA A 165 3.40 -23.42 -22.36
N ALA A 166 3.82 -23.51 -21.09
CA ALA A 166 5.18 -23.94 -20.78
C ALA A 166 5.43 -25.37 -21.31
N PRO A 167 6.68 -25.77 -21.61
CA PRO A 167 6.98 -27.10 -22.12
C PRO A 167 6.39 -28.22 -21.25
N GLY A 168 5.55 -29.07 -21.84
CA GLY A 168 4.85 -30.17 -21.15
C GLY A 168 3.54 -29.78 -20.43
N LYS A 169 3.06 -28.55 -20.56
CA LYS A 169 1.81 -28.05 -19.94
C LYS A 169 0.66 -27.91 -20.96
N VAL A 170 -0.57 -27.68 -20.49
CA VAL A 170 -1.74 -27.45 -21.36
C VAL A 170 -1.90 -25.98 -21.72
N THR A 171 -2.56 -25.67 -22.84
CA THR A 171 -2.77 -24.28 -23.28
C THR A 171 -3.80 -23.53 -22.42
N PRO A 172 -3.78 -22.18 -22.41
CA PRO A 172 -4.78 -21.38 -21.69
C PRO A 172 -6.23 -21.74 -22.07
N ALA A 173 -6.49 -21.98 -23.35
CA ALA A 173 -7.80 -22.39 -23.85
C ALA A 173 -8.20 -23.79 -23.37
N GLN A 174 -7.28 -24.76 -23.39
CA GLN A 174 -7.54 -26.11 -22.88
C GLN A 174 -7.67 -26.18 -21.35
N PHE A 175 -7.16 -25.18 -20.63
CA PHE A 175 -7.39 -25.02 -19.20
C PHE A 175 -8.76 -24.41 -18.94
N VAL A 176 -9.09 -23.27 -19.57
CA VAL A 176 -10.35 -22.56 -19.34
C VAL A 176 -11.55 -23.37 -19.84
N ALA A 177 -11.43 -24.08 -20.96
CA ALA A 177 -12.47 -24.98 -21.47
C ALA A 177 -12.81 -26.17 -20.54
N ARG A 178 -12.12 -26.29 -19.40
CA ARG A 178 -12.52 -27.19 -18.31
C ARG A 178 -13.59 -26.59 -17.40
N TYR A 179 -13.72 -25.26 -17.27
CA TYR A 179 -14.51 -24.61 -16.21
C TYR A 179 -15.71 -23.81 -16.74
N ALA A 180 -16.91 -24.16 -16.28
CA ALA A 180 -18.20 -23.60 -16.72
C ALA A 180 -18.43 -22.13 -16.35
N ASN A 181 -17.66 -21.60 -15.39
CA ASN A 181 -17.71 -20.22 -14.93
C ASN A 181 -16.37 -19.47 -15.08
N VAL A 182 -15.48 -19.93 -15.97
CA VAL A 182 -14.24 -19.22 -16.32
C VAL A 182 -14.26 -18.87 -17.80
N GLN A 183 -13.89 -17.64 -18.16
CA GLN A 183 -13.69 -17.20 -19.54
C GLN A 183 -12.21 -16.91 -19.83
N LEU A 184 -11.79 -17.07 -21.09
CA LEU A 184 -10.44 -16.74 -21.55
C LEU A 184 -10.50 -15.49 -22.43
N GLU A 185 -9.78 -14.47 -22.03
CA GLU A 185 -9.65 -13.23 -22.80
C GLU A 185 -8.23 -13.07 -23.35
N LYS A 186 -8.15 -12.44 -24.52
CA LYS A 186 -6.90 -11.92 -25.07
C LYS A 186 -6.77 -10.43 -24.72
N GLY A 187 -5.88 -10.10 -23.79
CA GLY A 187 -5.57 -8.72 -23.47
C GLY A 187 -4.54 -8.11 -24.44
N ALA A 188 -4.59 -6.79 -24.57
CA ALA A 188 -3.52 -6.01 -25.19
C ALA A 188 -2.28 -5.99 -24.28
N ALA A 189 -1.13 -5.58 -24.80
CA ALA A 189 0.02 -5.25 -23.95
C ALA A 189 -0.34 -4.05 -23.05
N ILE A 190 -0.18 -4.19 -21.74
CA ILE A 190 -0.27 -3.04 -20.83
C ILE A 190 1.00 -2.21 -21.06
N LYS A 191 0.82 -1.03 -21.66
CA LYS A 191 1.85 0.02 -21.73
C LYS A 191 1.75 0.89 -20.48
N THR A 192 2.84 1.58 -20.14
CA THR A 192 2.76 2.86 -19.42
C THR A 192 1.88 3.83 -20.20
N GLU A 193 1.08 4.63 -19.50
CA GLU A 193 0.22 5.62 -20.14
C GLU A 193 1.04 6.80 -20.68
N ASP A 194 0.64 7.35 -21.83
CA ASP A 194 1.28 8.54 -22.39
C ASP A 194 0.71 9.81 -21.70
N ASP A 195 1.58 10.63 -21.10
CA ASP A 195 1.18 11.85 -20.39
C ASP A 195 0.65 12.94 -21.34
N VAL A 196 -0.49 13.54 -20.98
CA VAL A 196 -1.08 14.70 -21.68
C VAL A 196 -1.15 15.89 -20.72
N PHE A 197 -0.39 16.95 -21.02
CA PHE A 197 -0.28 18.15 -20.16
C PHE A 197 -1.20 19.28 -20.61
N GLY A 198 -1.59 20.16 -19.68
CA GLY A 198 -2.23 21.43 -20.03
C GLY A 198 -1.31 22.33 -20.84
N GLY A 199 -1.79 22.85 -21.97
CA GLY A 199 -1.05 23.66 -22.93
C GLY A 199 -0.46 22.87 -24.10
N GLN A 200 -0.49 21.54 -24.05
CA GLN A 200 -0.06 20.67 -25.16
C GLN A 200 -0.99 20.80 -26.36
N GLY A 201 -0.43 20.66 -27.57
CA GLY A 201 -1.22 20.75 -28.80
C GLY A 201 -2.14 19.55 -29.00
N TYR A 202 -3.26 19.79 -29.68
CA TYR A 202 -4.09 18.75 -30.26
C TYR A 202 -4.64 19.19 -31.62
N PHE A 203 -4.84 18.23 -32.51
CA PHE A 203 -5.53 18.40 -33.79
C PHE A 203 -7.04 18.21 -33.61
N ILE A 204 -7.81 18.89 -34.43
CA ILE A 204 -9.28 18.84 -34.48
C ILE A 204 -9.65 18.33 -35.87
N ASP A 205 -10.25 17.14 -35.92
CA ASP A 205 -10.63 16.43 -37.15
C ASP A 205 -9.51 16.46 -38.24
N ASN A 206 -8.24 16.32 -37.82
CA ASN A 206 -7.02 16.42 -38.63
C ASN A 206 -6.77 17.77 -39.37
N MET A 207 -7.49 18.84 -39.04
CA MET A 207 -7.38 20.15 -39.71
C MET A 207 -6.91 21.29 -38.80
N ALA A 208 -7.73 21.71 -37.85
CA ALA A 208 -7.39 22.81 -36.94
C ALA A 208 -6.49 22.31 -35.80
N ARG A 209 -5.80 23.24 -35.12
CA ARG A 209 -4.94 22.94 -33.96
C ARG A 209 -5.18 23.94 -32.85
N CYS A 210 -5.43 23.43 -31.65
CA CYS A 210 -5.55 24.20 -30.42
C CYS A 210 -4.64 23.60 -29.33
N SER A 211 -4.66 24.21 -28.15
CA SER A 211 -3.96 23.75 -26.95
C SER A 211 -4.96 23.19 -25.94
N THR A 212 -4.66 22.05 -25.33
CA THR A 212 -5.40 21.55 -24.16
C THR A 212 -5.37 22.59 -23.04
N GLY A 213 -6.45 22.72 -22.26
CA GLY A 213 -6.49 23.60 -21.09
C GLY A 213 -6.11 22.84 -19.82
N PHE A 214 -7.08 22.14 -19.25
CA PHE A 214 -6.93 21.41 -17.98
C PHE A 214 -7.57 20.02 -18.04
N GLY A 215 -6.93 19.05 -17.38
CA GLY A 215 -7.57 17.78 -17.05
C GLY A 215 -8.68 17.98 -16.01
N ALA A 216 -9.78 17.25 -16.16
CA ALA A 216 -10.94 17.30 -15.27
C ALA A 216 -11.70 15.96 -15.33
N PHE A 217 -12.75 15.84 -14.50
CA PHE A 217 -13.64 14.70 -14.44
C PHE A 217 -15.08 15.13 -14.67
N GLY A 218 -15.84 14.31 -15.42
CA GLY A 218 -17.30 14.45 -15.51
C GLY A 218 -18.00 14.01 -14.21
N PRO A 219 -19.33 14.16 -14.11
CA PRO A 219 -20.10 13.86 -12.89
C PRO A 219 -19.99 12.40 -12.40
N THR A 220 -19.61 11.47 -13.28
CA THR A 220 -19.40 10.04 -13.00
C THR A 220 -17.94 9.68 -12.69
N GLY A 221 -17.01 10.64 -12.67
CA GLY A 221 -15.59 10.40 -12.44
C GLY A 221 -14.79 9.98 -13.69
N LEU A 222 -15.40 10.02 -14.89
CA LEU A 222 -14.69 9.77 -16.14
C LEU A 222 -13.78 10.97 -16.50
N PRO A 223 -12.53 10.75 -16.95
CA PRO A 223 -11.62 11.82 -17.32
C PRO A 223 -12.06 12.54 -18.60
N LEU A 224 -11.80 13.86 -18.64
CA LEU A 224 -12.04 14.75 -19.77
C LEU A 224 -11.04 15.91 -19.77
N ILE A 225 -10.93 16.61 -20.89
CA ILE A 225 -10.10 17.82 -21.03
C ILE A 225 -11.00 19.03 -21.28
N LEU A 226 -10.74 20.10 -20.55
CA LEU A 226 -11.26 21.44 -20.81
C LEU A 226 -10.36 22.15 -21.83
N THR A 227 -10.96 22.77 -22.84
CA THR A 227 -10.29 23.56 -23.91
C THR A 227 -11.18 24.74 -24.33
N ALA A 228 -10.82 25.55 -25.32
CA ALA A 228 -11.67 26.65 -25.79
C ALA A 228 -12.87 26.14 -26.60
N GLY A 229 -14.00 26.85 -26.47
CA GLY A 229 -15.27 26.60 -27.16
C GLY A 229 -15.17 26.79 -28.68
N HIS A 230 -14.49 27.84 -29.11
CA HIS A 230 -14.32 28.14 -30.54
C HIS A 230 -13.54 27.04 -31.29
N CYS A 231 -12.67 26.29 -30.60
CA CYS A 231 -11.96 25.13 -31.14
C CYS A 231 -12.88 23.93 -31.45
N ALA A 232 -14.17 23.99 -31.10
CA ALA A 232 -15.17 22.97 -31.41
C ALA A 232 -16.07 23.34 -32.62
N GLU A 233 -15.81 24.46 -33.30
CA GLU A 233 -16.59 24.95 -34.45
C GLU A 233 -18.12 25.02 -34.18
N ASP A 234 -18.53 25.75 -33.14
CA ASP A 234 -19.93 25.81 -32.66
C ASP A 234 -20.57 24.41 -32.37
N GLY A 235 -19.75 23.38 -32.13
CA GLY A 235 -20.17 21.99 -31.89
C GLY A 235 -20.11 21.08 -33.13
N LEU A 236 -19.59 21.59 -34.27
CA LEU A 236 -19.40 20.79 -35.49
C LEU A 236 -18.20 19.84 -35.40
N ALA A 237 -17.15 20.17 -34.63
CA ALA A 237 -15.98 19.29 -34.42
C ALA A 237 -16.36 17.95 -33.76
N LYS A 238 -15.65 16.87 -34.08
CA LYS A 238 -15.98 15.51 -33.61
C LYS A 238 -14.81 14.83 -32.91
N ALA A 239 -13.67 14.66 -33.57
CA ALA A 239 -12.48 14.03 -33.02
C ALA A 239 -11.45 15.06 -32.54
N ALA A 240 -10.66 14.65 -31.54
CA ALA A 240 -9.42 15.30 -31.18
C ALA A 240 -8.28 14.28 -31.23
N GLU A 241 -7.12 14.67 -31.77
CA GLU A 241 -5.91 13.84 -31.82
C GLU A 241 -4.71 14.54 -31.16
N VAL A 242 -3.84 13.79 -30.48
CA VAL A 242 -2.69 14.35 -29.75
C VAL A 242 -1.65 14.92 -30.72
N GLU A 243 -1.24 16.19 -30.55
CA GLU A 243 -0.02 16.69 -31.18
C GLU A 243 1.21 16.24 -30.35
N PRO A 244 2.19 15.55 -30.94
CA PRO A 244 3.44 15.22 -30.26
C PRO A 244 4.15 16.50 -29.81
N LEU A 245 4.65 16.55 -28.56
CA LEU A 245 5.27 17.76 -27.99
C LEU A 245 6.40 18.33 -28.88
N ALA A 246 7.16 17.49 -29.58
CA ALA A 246 8.24 17.91 -30.47
C ALA A 246 7.77 18.55 -31.80
N TRP A 247 6.48 18.55 -32.14
CA TRP A 247 5.93 19.16 -33.35
C TRP A 247 5.28 20.53 -33.10
N ALA A 248 4.93 20.81 -31.85
CA ALA A 248 4.43 22.10 -31.43
C ALA A 248 5.55 23.15 -31.52
N PRO A 249 5.35 24.31 -32.19
CA PRO A 249 6.38 25.36 -32.29
C PRO A 249 6.93 25.85 -30.95
N ALA A 250 6.13 25.77 -29.87
CA ALA A 250 6.54 26.06 -28.51
C ALA A 250 7.72 25.20 -27.99
N SER A 251 7.99 24.04 -28.60
CA SER A 251 9.13 23.17 -28.26
C SER A 251 10.50 23.73 -28.64
N GLY A 252 10.55 24.78 -29.48
CA GLY A 252 11.80 25.26 -30.09
C GLY A 252 12.37 24.34 -31.19
N SER A 253 11.80 23.15 -31.40
CA SER A 253 12.19 22.26 -32.49
C SER A 253 11.52 22.71 -33.79
N TYR A 254 12.30 23.22 -34.75
CA TYR A 254 11.82 23.49 -36.11
C TYR A 254 11.76 22.20 -36.96
N THR A 255 11.32 21.09 -36.36
CA THR A 255 10.88 19.90 -37.09
C THR A 255 9.52 20.20 -37.73
N PRO A 256 9.42 20.33 -39.07
CA PRO A 256 8.14 20.67 -39.70
C PRO A 256 7.12 19.58 -39.42
N THR A 257 5.86 19.96 -39.15
CA THR A 257 4.76 19.00 -39.06
C THR A 257 4.76 18.15 -40.34
N PRO A 258 4.87 16.80 -40.27
CA PRO A 258 4.99 15.98 -41.48
C PRO A 258 3.79 16.17 -42.41
N GLN A 259 4.03 16.18 -43.72
CA GLN A 259 3.01 16.33 -44.75
C GLN A 259 3.16 15.23 -45.81
N PRO A 260 2.11 14.41 -46.08
CA PRO A 260 0.82 14.37 -45.38
C PRO A 260 0.97 14.03 -43.89
N LEU A 261 -0.03 14.38 -43.08
CA LEU A 261 -0.07 13.97 -41.68
C LEU A 261 -0.08 12.42 -41.61
N PRO A 262 0.75 11.80 -40.75
CA PRO A 262 0.61 10.39 -40.43
C PRO A 262 -0.59 10.17 -39.50
N SER A 263 -0.99 8.92 -39.27
CA SER A 263 -1.98 8.60 -38.25
C SER A 263 -1.53 9.10 -36.89
N LEU A 264 -2.28 10.05 -36.32
CA LEU A 264 -2.06 10.56 -34.97
C LEU A 264 -2.65 9.59 -33.92
N SER A 265 -2.22 9.73 -32.67
CA SER A 265 -2.87 9.07 -31.54
C SER A 265 -4.18 9.79 -31.21
N PRO A 266 -5.35 9.11 -31.19
CA PRO A 266 -6.60 9.74 -30.77
C PRO A 266 -6.49 10.23 -29.32
N LEU A 267 -6.98 11.44 -29.06
CA LEU A 267 -7.07 12.02 -27.71
C LEU A 267 -8.45 11.75 -27.09
N GLY A 268 -9.51 11.94 -27.88
CA GLY A 268 -10.90 11.78 -27.45
C GLY A 268 -11.86 12.37 -28.48
N SER A 269 -13.02 12.82 -28.01
CA SER A 269 -14.10 13.37 -28.83
C SER A 269 -14.75 14.58 -28.19
N PHE A 270 -15.24 15.53 -28.98
CA PHE A 270 -15.96 16.69 -28.44
C PHE A 270 -17.34 16.30 -27.92
N GLY A 271 -17.62 16.62 -26.65
CA GLY A 271 -18.89 16.32 -25.97
C GLY A 271 -19.76 17.53 -25.67
N PHE A 272 -19.14 18.67 -25.37
CA PHE A 272 -19.82 19.95 -25.10
C PHE A 272 -18.95 21.10 -25.60
N SER A 273 -19.59 22.20 -25.99
CA SER A 273 -18.93 23.45 -26.37
C SER A 273 -19.87 24.64 -26.19
N GLN A 274 -19.37 25.74 -25.63
CA GLN A 274 -20.01 27.05 -25.66
C GLN A 274 -18.96 28.12 -26.00
N PHE A 275 -19.19 28.87 -27.08
CA PHE A 275 -18.47 30.09 -27.45
C PHE A 275 -19.45 31.26 -27.59
N GLY A 276 -19.35 32.23 -26.67
CA GLY A 276 -20.34 33.28 -26.48
C GLY A 276 -21.45 32.85 -25.54
N GLY A 277 -22.69 33.24 -25.85
CA GLY A 277 -23.87 32.90 -25.06
C GLY A 277 -24.27 31.41 -25.16
N PRO A 278 -25.27 30.97 -24.38
CA PRO A 278 -25.76 29.59 -24.39
C PRO A 278 -26.08 29.08 -25.81
N ASN A 279 -25.76 27.81 -26.09
CA ASN A 279 -25.88 27.20 -27.41
C ASN A 279 -25.09 27.93 -28.53
N ASN A 280 -23.89 28.44 -28.22
CA ASN A 280 -23.03 29.17 -29.16
C ASN A 280 -23.70 30.43 -29.75
N SER A 281 -24.42 31.19 -28.91
CA SER A 281 -25.19 32.36 -29.35
C SER A 281 -24.36 33.64 -29.36
N THR A 282 -24.73 34.52 -30.29
CA THR A 282 -24.15 35.85 -30.48
C THR A 282 -24.71 36.88 -29.52
N ALA A 283 -24.03 38.01 -29.38
CA ALA A 283 -24.61 39.22 -28.83
C ALA A 283 -25.74 39.73 -29.74
N THR A 284 -26.83 40.22 -29.14
CA THR A 284 -27.97 40.79 -29.85
C THR A 284 -28.38 42.14 -29.26
N VAL A 285 -28.91 43.02 -30.10
CA VAL A 285 -29.25 44.42 -29.74
C VAL A 285 -30.35 44.51 -28.67
N GLY A 286 -31.14 43.45 -28.47
CA GLY A 286 -32.14 43.35 -27.39
C GLY A 286 -31.55 43.06 -26.01
N GLY A 287 -30.22 42.95 -25.87
CA GLY A 287 -29.53 42.51 -24.67
C GLY A 287 -29.18 41.02 -24.75
N SER A 288 -28.09 40.60 -24.11
CA SER A 288 -27.61 39.21 -24.16
C SER A 288 -26.84 38.84 -22.91
N SER A 289 -27.08 37.63 -22.40
CA SER A 289 -26.32 37.06 -21.29
C SER A 289 -24.89 36.76 -21.76
N ALA A 290 -23.91 37.48 -21.22
CA ALA A 290 -22.50 37.15 -21.46
C ALA A 290 -22.22 35.72 -20.95
N GLY A 291 -21.64 34.91 -21.82
CA GLY A 291 -21.27 33.52 -21.56
C GLY A 291 -19.76 33.36 -21.52
N THR A 292 -19.21 32.39 -22.26
CA THR A 292 -17.81 31.97 -22.11
C THR A 292 -17.23 31.37 -23.40
N ASP A 293 -16.00 30.86 -23.34
CA ASP A 293 -15.31 30.14 -24.41
C ASP A 293 -14.71 28.83 -23.88
N ILE A 294 -15.54 27.79 -23.80
CA ILE A 294 -15.21 26.48 -23.21
C ILE A 294 -15.68 25.31 -24.09
N ALA A 295 -14.89 24.24 -24.18
CA ALA A 295 -15.30 22.95 -24.70
C ALA A 295 -14.77 21.80 -23.84
N VAL A 296 -15.43 20.66 -23.97
CA VAL A 296 -15.11 19.39 -23.30
C VAL A 296 -14.72 18.36 -24.35
N ILE A 297 -13.47 17.90 -24.30
CA ILE A 297 -13.03 16.66 -24.97
C ILE A 297 -13.24 15.53 -23.96
N GLN A 298 -14.13 14.61 -24.29
CA GLN A 298 -14.54 13.46 -23.47
C GLN A 298 -14.22 12.13 -24.18
N ALA A 299 -14.54 11.02 -23.50
CA ALA A 299 -14.21 9.67 -23.98
C ALA A 299 -12.72 9.56 -24.32
N ILE A 300 -11.89 10.02 -23.38
CA ILE A 300 -10.43 10.07 -23.49
C ILE A 300 -9.90 8.65 -23.76
N THR A 301 -8.96 8.55 -24.69
CA THR A 301 -8.38 7.28 -25.12
C THR A 301 -7.72 6.56 -23.95
N HIS A 302 -8.07 5.29 -23.75
CA HIS A 302 -7.48 4.43 -22.72
C HIS A 302 -5.96 4.34 -22.91
N GLY A 303 -5.17 4.57 -21.86
CA GLY A 303 -3.72 4.65 -21.94
C GLY A 303 -3.17 6.07 -22.13
N LEU A 304 -4.01 7.11 -22.01
CA LEU A 304 -3.57 8.50 -21.88
C LEU A 304 -3.76 8.97 -20.43
N ASN A 305 -2.67 9.35 -19.78
CA ASN A 305 -2.70 9.91 -18.43
C ASN A 305 -2.86 11.42 -18.51
N LEU A 306 -4.03 11.93 -18.14
CA LEU A 306 -4.23 13.38 -18.04
C LEU A 306 -3.45 13.91 -16.84
N GLN A 307 -2.52 14.83 -17.09
CA GLN A 307 -1.70 15.41 -16.04
C GLN A 307 -2.36 16.67 -15.47
N PRO A 308 -2.57 16.78 -14.13
CA PRO A 308 -3.07 17.99 -13.48
C PRO A 308 -1.95 19.04 -13.37
N ALA A 309 -1.37 19.42 -14.51
CA ALA A 309 -0.23 20.32 -14.61
C ALA A 309 -0.15 21.00 -15.99
N ALA A 310 0.26 22.26 -16.02
CA ALA A 310 0.50 23.02 -17.24
C ALA A 310 1.96 22.94 -17.68
N THR A 311 2.24 22.54 -18.93
CA THR A 311 3.61 22.42 -19.43
C THR A 311 4.30 23.77 -19.57
N THR A 312 5.54 23.87 -19.08
CA THR A 312 6.40 25.05 -19.15
C THR A 312 7.19 25.15 -20.47
N TRP A 313 7.12 24.13 -21.32
CA TRP A 313 7.88 23.99 -22.58
C TRP A 313 9.41 24.05 -22.47
N GLY A 314 9.99 24.15 -21.26
CA GLY A 314 11.45 24.20 -21.07
C GLY A 314 12.19 22.92 -21.46
N ASN A 315 11.48 21.78 -21.52
CA ASN A 315 11.98 20.49 -21.99
C ASN A 315 10.77 19.65 -22.46
N THR A 316 10.86 19.02 -23.64
CA THR A 316 9.79 18.19 -24.22
C THR A 316 10.04 16.68 -24.11
N THR A 317 11.21 16.25 -23.65
CA THR A 317 11.57 14.85 -23.41
C THR A 317 11.38 14.47 -21.94
N THR A 318 11.66 15.40 -21.02
CA THR A 318 11.34 15.30 -19.59
C THR A 318 10.72 16.62 -19.12
N PRO A 319 9.40 16.83 -19.34
CA PRO A 319 8.73 18.07 -18.94
C PRO A 319 8.77 18.31 -17.43
N ASP A 320 8.95 19.57 -17.04
CA ASP A 320 8.76 20.04 -15.65
C ASP A 320 7.56 21.01 -15.63
N PRO A 321 6.33 20.50 -15.47
CA PRO A 321 5.11 21.28 -15.60
C PRO A 321 4.67 21.90 -14.25
N VAL A 322 4.04 23.07 -14.29
CA VAL A 322 3.46 23.68 -13.08
C VAL A 322 2.16 22.96 -12.72
N ARG A 323 2.21 22.21 -11.62
CA ARG A 323 1.11 21.40 -11.09
C ARG A 323 -0.04 22.26 -10.57
N ILE A 324 -1.27 21.78 -10.73
CA ILE A 324 -2.52 22.49 -10.39
C ILE A 324 -3.11 21.88 -9.12
N ILE A 325 -3.36 22.70 -8.09
CA ILE A 325 -3.91 22.27 -6.78
C ILE A 325 -5.27 22.89 -6.44
N GLY A 326 -5.83 23.69 -7.36
CA GLY A 326 -7.15 24.31 -7.23
C GLY A 326 -7.38 25.36 -8.32
N THR A 327 -8.46 26.13 -8.18
CA THR A 327 -8.79 27.31 -8.98
C THR A 327 -8.49 28.60 -8.22
N THR A 328 -8.49 29.74 -8.92
CA THR A 328 -8.61 31.08 -8.34
C THR A 328 -9.25 32.01 -9.37
N ALA A 329 -10.16 32.89 -8.93
CA ALA A 329 -10.73 33.92 -9.81
C ALA A 329 -9.64 34.88 -10.34
N PRO A 330 -9.80 35.45 -11.55
CA PRO A 330 -8.96 36.52 -12.06
C PRO A 330 -9.30 37.86 -11.39
N PHE A 331 -8.29 38.70 -11.16
CA PHE A 331 -8.46 40.09 -10.69
C PHE A 331 -7.26 40.96 -11.10
N GLN A 332 -7.44 42.28 -11.16
CA GLN A 332 -6.44 43.19 -11.71
C GLN A 332 -5.14 43.22 -10.88
N GLY A 333 -3.99 43.14 -11.56
CA GLY A 333 -2.65 43.08 -10.96
C GLY A 333 -2.21 41.67 -10.53
N GLN A 334 -3.08 40.65 -10.64
CA GLN A 334 -2.72 39.25 -10.39
C GLN A 334 -1.57 38.81 -11.32
N GLN A 335 -0.54 38.18 -10.76
CA GLN A 335 0.54 37.55 -11.53
C GLN A 335 0.01 36.29 -12.20
N VAL A 336 0.12 36.19 -13.52
CA VAL A 336 -0.36 35.04 -14.29
C VAL A 336 0.68 34.56 -15.29
N CYS A 337 0.70 33.25 -15.52
CA CYS A 337 1.41 32.62 -16.62
C CYS A 337 0.42 31.79 -17.43
N ARG A 338 0.63 31.72 -18.75
CA ARG A 338 -0.10 30.79 -19.63
C ARG A 338 0.83 29.85 -20.37
N SER A 339 0.26 28.74 -20.84
CA SER A 339 0.90 27.82 -21.77
C SER A 339 0.08 27.69 -23.06
N GLY A 340 0.72 27.20 -24.13
CA GLY A 340 0.07 26.92 -25.41
C GLY A 340 1.07 26.43 -26.46
N ARG A 341 0.62 25.59 -27.40
CA ARG A 341 1.46 24.91 -28.41
C ARG A 341 2.16 25.81 -29.42
N THR A 342 1.67 27.03 -29.66
CA THR A 342 2.24 27.92 -30.70
C THR A 342 3.33 28.84 -30.13
N THR A 343 3.14 29.43 -28.96
CA THR A 343 4.11 30.39 -28.39
C THR A 343 4.63 30.03 -27.00
N GLY A 344 4.21 28.89 -26.44
CA GLY A 344 4.76 28.31 -25.21
C GLY A 344 4.44 29.10 -23.95
N TRP A 345 5.29 28.94 -22.94
CA TRP A 345 5.15 29.58 -21.63
C TRP A 345 5.39 31.09 -21.70
N LYS A 346 4.43 31.90 -21.23
CA LYS A 346 4.52 33.37 -21.14
C LYS A 346 3.84 33.87 -19.86
N CYS A 347 4.42 34.86 -19.19
CA CYS A 347 3.94 35.40 -17.92
C CYS A 347 3.81 36.92 -17.95
N GLY A 348 2.92 37.45 -17.13
CA GLY A 348 2.63 38.88 -16.99
C GLY A 348 1.60 39.15 -15.89
N THR A 349 0.85 40.25 -16.02
CA THR A 349 -0.24 40.64 -15.13
C THR A 349 -1.60 40.55 -15.80
N VAL A 350 -2.64 40.25 -15.03
CA VAL A 350 -4.02 40.56 -15.42
C VAL A 350 -4.20 42.07 -15.39
N ASP A 351 -4.58 42.66 -16.53
CA ASP A 351 -4.69 44.11 -16.67
C ASP A 351 -6.15 44.59 -16.52
N SER A 352 -7.15 43.79 -16.91
CA SER A 352 -8.56 43.96 -16.51
C SER A 352 -9.34 42.63 -16.47
N VAL A 353 -10.58 42.67 -15.95
CA VAL A 353 -11.54 41.55 -15.93
C VAL A 353 -12.92 42.09 -16.31
N GLY A 354 -13.65 41.39 -17.18
CA GLY A 354 -14.95 41.84 -17.67
C GLY A 354 -15.56 40.94 -18.74
N ILE A 355 -16.21 41.55 -19.74
CA ILE A 355 -16.85 40.86 -20.86
C ILE A 355 -16.18 41.34 -22.15
N TRP A 356 -15.57 40.41 -22.87
CA TRP A 356 -14.90 40.65 -24.14
C TRP A 356 -15.78 40.18 -25.31
N MET A 357 -15.81 40.98 -26.38
CA MET A 357 -16.58 40.68 -27.59
C MET A 357 -15.68 40.02 -28.62
N MET A 358 -15.72 38.68 -28.69
CA MET A 358 -14.85 37.89 -29.55
C MET A 358 -15.50 37.65 -30.92
N PRO A 359 -14.79 37.78 -32.05
CA PRO A 359 -15.35 37.46 -33.37
C PRO A 359 -15.61 35.95 -33.49
N GLY A 360 -16.79 35.57 -33.97
CA GLY A 360 -17.20 34.19 -34.16
C GLY A 360 -16.71 33.56 -35.47
N ALA A 361 -16.95 32.27 -35.66
CA ALA A 361 -16.56 31.55 -36.88
C ALA A 361 -17.26 32.07 -38.17
N LYS A 362 -18.32 32.88 -38.02
CA LYS A 362 -19.06 33.53 -39.10
C LYS A 362 -18.78 35.05 -39.16
N SER A 363 -17.85 35.56 -38.33
CA SER A 363 -17.34 36.94 -38.39
C SER A 363 -16.40 37.14 -39.59
N VAL A 364 -16.34 38.37 -40.10
CA VAL A 364 -16.15 38.63 -41.54
C VAL A 364 -15.59 40.02 -41.85
N TRP A 365 -14.73 40.09 -42.86
CA TRP A 365 -14.12 41.33 -43.35
C TRP A 365 -15.18 42.30 -43.92
N PRO A 366 -15.07 43.63 -43.71
CA PRO A 366 -13.93 44.37 -43.16
C PRO A 366 -13.71 44.34 -41.64
N ASN A 367 -14.60 43.70 -40.88
CA ASN A 367 -15.24 44.47 -39.83
C ASN A 367 -15.72 43.62 -38.62
N TYR A 368 -16.27 42.43 -38.87
CA TYR A 368 -16.43 41.33 -37.90
C TYR A 368 -17.58 41.37 -36.85
N ASP A 369 -18.51 42.34 -36.83
CA ASP A 369 -19.50 42.47 -35.72
C ASP A 369 -20.74 41.54 -35.72
N ASN A 370 -21.03 40.82 -36.80
CA ASN A 370 -22.26 40.03 -36.94
C ASN A 370 -22.30 38.76 -36.06
N ASP A 371 -21.15 38.12 -35.83
CA ASP A 371 -21.03 36.88 -35.05
C ASP A 371 -20.29 37.12 -33.72
N LEU A 372 -20.39 38.33 -33.14
CA LEU A 372 -19.75 38.66 -31.86
C LEU A 372 -20.25 37.77 -30.73
N ARG A 373 -19.31 37.13 -30.05
CA ARG A 373 -19.51 36.22 -28.93
C ARG A 373 -19.12 36.92 -27.62
N PRO A 374 -20.08 37.21 -26.72
CA PRO A 374 -19.78 37.85 -25.44
C PRO A 374 -19.21 36.83 -24.45
N VAL A 375 -17.91 36.91 -24.19
CA VAL A 375 -17.14 35.98 -23.34
C VAL A 375 -16.74 36.67 -22.04
N ARG A 376 -17.04 36.06 -20.90
CA ARG A 376 -16.53 36.48 -19.59
C ARG A 376 -15.05 36.14 -19.48
N ALA A 377 -14.23 37.16 -19.40
CA ALA A 377 -12.81 37.04 -19.67
C ALA A 377 -11.98 38.13 -18.97
N PHE A 378 -10.69 37.87 -18.89
CA PHE A 378 -9.66 38.79 -18.42
C PHE A 378 -8.55 38.91 -19.47
N ASP A 379 -7.80 40.00 -19.41
CA ASP A 379 -6.79 40.32 -20.42
C ASP A 379 -5.42 40.63 -19.81
N SER A 380 -4.41 40.69 -20.68
CA SER A 380 -3.05 41.09 -20.36
C SER A 380 -2.36 41.68 -21.58
N SER A 381 -1.87 42.91 -21.47
CA SER A 381 -0.99 43.55 -22.45
C SER A 381 0.45 43.03 -22.39
N SER A 382 0.85 42.53 -21.22
CA SER A 382 2.19 42.04 -20.91
C SER A 382 2.43 40.59 -21.35
N VAL A 383 1.37 39.79 -21.50
CA VAL A 383 1.42 38.46 -22.14
C VAL A 383 1.26 38.57 -23.66
N LYS A 384 1.93 37.69 -24.41
CA LYS A 384 1.74 37.49 -25.85
C LYS A 384 1.24 36.08 -26.15
N SER A 385 0.62 35.88 -27.31
CA SER A 385 0.05 34.63 -27.80
C SER A 385 -0.16 34.65 -29.32
N ALA A 386 -0.49 33.52 -29.93
CA ALA A 386 -0.86 33.42 -31.34
C ALA A 386 -1.88 32.30 -31.59
N GLY A 387 -2.37 32.20 -32.83
CA GLY A 387 -3.32 31.16 -33.25
C GLY A 387 -2.84 29.75 -32.86
N GLY A 388 -3.75 28.98 -32.25
CA GLY A 388 -3.48 27.64 -31.72
C GLY A 388 -2.99 27.59 -30.27
N ASP A 389 -2.62 28.72 -29.65
CA ASP A 389 -2.53 28.79 -28.18
C ASP A 389 -3.93 28.73 -27.52
N SER A 390 -5.00 28.89 -28.30
CA SER A 390 -6.41 28.75 -27.93
C SER A 390 -6.67 27.51 -27.08
N GLY A 391 -7.45 27.65 -26.00
CA GLY A 391 -7.72 26.62 -25.02
C GLY A 391 -6.63 26.45 -23.95
N GLY A 392 -5.40 26.90 -24.23
CA GLY A 392 -4.25 26.75 -23.34
C GLY A 392 -4.47 27.38 -21.95
N PRO A 393 -3.94 26.77 -20.88
CA PRO A 393 -4.24 27.17 -19.51
C PRO A 393 -3.57 28.49 -19.15
N TRP A 394 -4.28 29.32 -18.41
CA TRP A 394 -3.77 30.46 -17.65
C TRP A 394 -3.85 30.14 -16.16
N ILE A 395 -2.74 30.34 -15.43
CA ILE A 395 -2.59 29.96 -14.03
C ILE A 395 -1.88 31.06 -13.22
N SER A 396 -2.11 31.08 -11.91
CA SER A 396 -1.43 31.94 -10.93
C SER A 396 -0.82 31.06 -9.83
N GLY A 397 0.51 30.97 -9.76
CA GLY A 397 1.18 29.94 -8.97
C GLY A 397 0.73 28.53 -9.37
N ASN A 398 0.17 27.78 -8.41
CA ASN A 398 -0.40 26.45 -8.63
C ASN A 398 -1.93 26.44 -8.83
N PHE A 399 -2.56 27.59 -9.11
CA PHE A 399 -4.02 27.73 -9.22
C PHE A 399 -4.47 28.07 -10.64
N ALA A 400 -5.47 27.37 -11.14
CA ALA A 400 -6.02 27.58 -12.48
C ALA A 400 -6.96 28.81 -12.51
N VAL A 401 -6.77 29.69 -13.51
CA VAL A 401 -7.47 30.99 -13.63
C VAL A 401 -8.38 31.04 -14.84
N GLY A 402 -7.94 30.48 -15.98
CA GLY A 402 -8.67 30.59 -17.24
C GLY A 402 -8.12 29.76 -18.39
N THR A 403 -8.82 29.80 -19.52
CA THR A 403 -8.41 29.18 -20.80
C THR A 403 -8.24 30.29 -21.84
N HIS A 404 -7.21 30.19 -22.69
CA HIS A 404 -6.93 31.25 -23.67
C HIS A 404 -8.02 31.31 -24.76
N THR A 405 -8.62 32.47 -24.98
CA THR A 405 -9.70 32.66 -25.98
C THR A 405 -9.20 33.38 -27.24
N GLY A 406 -8.33 34.38 -27.11
CA GLY A 406 -7.83 35.11 -28.27
C GLY A 406 -6.95 36.30 -27.93
N ALA A 407 -6.80 37.23 -28.88
CA ALA A 407 -5.88 38.36 -28.78
C ALA A 407 -6.46 39.60 -29.48
N GLU A 408 -6.07 40.78 -29.01
CA GLU A 408 -6.22 42.04 -29.74
C GLU A 408 -4.89 42.35 -30.45
N SER A 409 -4.96 42.86 -31.69
CA SER A 409 -3.79 43.26 -32.48
C SER A 409 -4.07 44.52 -33.29
N VAL A 410 -3.09 45.40 -33.38
CA VAL A 410 -3.12 46.62 -34.20
C VAL A 410 -2.06 46.49 -35.29
N GLY A 411 -2.49 46.12 -36.50
CA GLY A 411 -1.59 45.57 -37.51
C GLY A 411 -0.97 44.26 -37.04
N ASP A 412 0.31 44.04 -37.35
CA ASP A 412 1.06 42.83 -36.93
C ASP A 412 1.46 42.84 -35.43
N VAL A 413 1.11 43.88 -34.67
CA VAL A 413 1.49 44.04 -33.26
C VAL A 413 0.32 43.65 -32.35
N GLN A 414 0.46 42.53 -31.65
CA GLN A 414 -0.46 42.14 -30.57
C GLN A 414 -0.42 43.16 -29.43
N THR A 415 -1.55 43.79 -29.16
CA THR A 415 -1.77 44.68 -28.02
C THR A 415 -2.10 43.88 -26.76
N LEU A 416 -3.09 42.98 -26.82
CA LEU A 416 -3.59 42.19 -25.68
C LEU A 416 -3.63 40.68 -25.94
N ALA A 417 -3.49 39.89 -24.89
CA ALA A 417 -3.86 38.47 -24.84
C ALA A 417 -5.04 38.29 -23.87
N ILE A 418 -6.08 37.55 -24.28
CA ILE A 418 -7.38 37.45 -23.59
C ILE A 418 -7.65 35.98 -23.20
N ALA A 419 -8.22 35.76 -22.02
CA ALA A 419 -8.58 34.43 -21.51
C ALA A 419 -9.98 34.41 -20.90
N ALA A 420 -10.77 33.38 -21.21
CA ALA A 420 -12.04 33.14 -20.54
C ALA A 420 -11.79 32.76 -19.07
N THR A 421 -12.62 33.23 -18.14
CA THR A 421 -12.47 32.83 -16.72
C THR A 421 -12.80 31.34 -16.59
N LEU A 422 -12.02 30.59 -15.81
CA LEU A 422 -12.27 29.15 -15.65
C LEU A 422 -13.55 28.88 -14.84
N GLU A 423 -13.89 29.80 -13.95
CA GLU A 423 -15.06 29.71 -13.06
C GLU A 423 -16.37 29.88 -13.83
N ASP A 424 -16.53 30.98 -14.59
CA ASP A 424 -17.68 31.16 -15.48
C ASP A 424 -17.75 30.05 -16.54
N SER A 425 -16.59 29.57 -17.01
CA SER A 425 -16.51 28.46 -17.97
C SER A 425 -17.09 27.17 -17.41
N ILE A 426 -16.59 26.69 -16.26
CA ILE A 426 -17.04 25.45 -15.63
C ILE A 426 -18.52 25.52 -15.25
N ALA A 427 -19.02 26.69 -14.82
CA ALA A 427 -20.42 26.90 -14.48
C ALA A 427 -21.41 26.70 -15.65
N THR A 428 -20.96 26.77 -16.91
CA THR A 428 -21.81 26.50 -18.09
C THR A 428 -21.91 25.02 -18.48
N ILE A 429 -21.03 24.14 -17.96
CA ILE A 429 -20.94 22.75 -18.44
C ILE A 429 -22.10 21.92 -17.87
N PRO A 430 -22.97 21.29 -18.70
CA PRO A 430 -24.12 20.52 -18.22
C PRO A 430 -23.73 19.38 -17.29
N GLY A 431 -24.36 19.32 -16.11
CA GLY A 431 -24.05 18.37 -15.04
C GLY A 431 -22.84 18.74 -14.17
N GLY A 432 -22.05 19.74 -14.57
CA GLY A 432 -20.82 20.16 -13.91
C GLY A 432 -19.62 19.26 -14.19
N VAL A 433 -18.43 19.73 -13.80
CA VAL A 433 -17.16 18.98 -13.84
C VAL A 433 -16.37 19.23 -12.57
N GLN A 434 -15.50 18.29 -12.20
CA GLN A 434 -14.48 18.51 -11.17
C GLN A 434 -13.13 18.71 -11.84
N LEU A 435 -12.43 19.81 -11.54
CA LEU A 435 -11.03 19.98 -11.95
C LEU A 435 -10.16 18.84 -11.40
N GLN A 436 -9.25 18.31 -12.23
CA GLN A 436 -8.28 17.31 -11.79
C GLN A 436 -7.16 18.01 -11.03
N LEU A 437 -6.91 17.58 -9.79
CA LEU A 437 -5.96 18.21 -8.89
C LEU A 437 -4.74 17.32 -8.67
N PHE A 438 -3.55 17.93 -8.65
CA PHE A 438 -2.34 17.27 -8.21
C PHE A 438 -2.38 17.06 -6.70
N LEU A 439 -2.17 15.81 -6.27
CA LEU A 439 -2.17 15.42 -4.86
C LEU A 439 -0.87 14.66 -4.55
N ASN A 440 -0.10 15.15 -3.59
CA ASN A 440 1.04 14.40 -3.05
C ASN A 440 0.58 13.19 -2.24
N LYS A 441 1.39 12.13 -2.22
CA LYS A 441 1.14 10.93 -1.40
C LYS A 441 1.31 11.25 0.10
N PRO A 442 0.52 10.63 0.99
CA PRO A 442 0.63 10.85 2.43
C PRO A 442 1.85 10.15 3.04
N GLU A 443 2.47 10.77 4.03
CA GLU A 443 3.62 10.29 4.80
C GLU A 443 3.25 10.16 6.29
N LEU A 444 3.90 9.25 7.03
CA LEU A 444 3.80 9.22 8.50
C LEU A 444 4.74 10.27 9.11
N VAL A 445 4.30 10.89 10.20
CA VAL A 445 5.10 11.85 10.98
C VAL A 445 5.19 11.34 12.41
N ALA A 446 6.44 11.27 12.91
CA ALA A 446 6.93 11.14 14.28
C ALA A 446 6.00 10.49 15.35
N PRO A 447 6.50 9.52 16.14
CA PRO A 447 7.87 9.47 16.66
C PRO A 447 8.89 8.77 15.74
N ALA A 448 10.18 8.93 16.06
CA ALA A 448 11.31 8.48 15.24
C ALA A 448 11.42 6.95 15.02
N ASN A 449 10.61 6.17 15.74
CA ASN A 449 10.45 4.71 15.62
C ASN A 449 9.05 4.30 15.12
N LEU A 450 8.23 5.25 14.67
CA LEU A 450 6.83 5.06 14.23
C LEU A 450 5.97 4.26 15.23
N THR A 451 6.28 4.36 16.53
CA THR A 451 5.58 3.65 17.60
C THR A 451 4.53 4.53 18.27
N PHE A 452 3.25 4.17 18.13
CA PHE A 452 2.10 4.86 18.71
C PHE A 452 1.46 3.95 19.77
N ALA A 453 0.85 4.50 20.81
CA ALA A 453 0.15 3.67 21.81
C ALA A 453 -1.23 3.25 21.29
N ALA A 454 -1.69 2.05 21.67
CA ALA A 454 -3.02 1.53 21.38
C ALA A 454 -4.12 2.58 21.68
N GLY A 455 -5.05 2.76 20.75
CA GLY A 455 -6.14 3.74 20.82
C GLY A 455 -5.72 5.22 20.62
N THR A 456 -4.43 5.56 20.63
CA THR A 456 -3.95 6.95 20.44
C THR A 456 -3.79 7.32 18.97
N SER A 457 -3.72 8.61 18.65
CA SER A 457 -3.66 9.08 17.26
C SER A 457 -2.34 8.72 16.57
N VAL A 458 -2.41 7.91 15.51
CA VAL A 458 -1.38 7.83 14.46
C VAL A 458 -1.41 9.13 13.68
N THR A 459 -0.28 9.80 13.58
CA THR A 459 -0.13 11.09 12.90
C THR A 459 0.64 10.99 11.60
N GLY A 460 0.21 11.76 10.62
CA GLY A 460 0.87 11.87 9.33
C GLY A 460 0.73 13.25 8.71
N ARG A 461 1.33 13.41 7.54
CA ARG A 461 1.30 14.61 6.73
C ARG A 461 1.05 14.29 5.26
N VAL A 462 0.58 15.28 4.51
CA VAL A 462 0.70 15.35 3.07
C VAL A 462 1.66 16.51 2.79
N PRO A 463 2.81 16.28 2.15
CA PRO A 463 3.75 17.36 1.87
C PRO A 463 3.15 18.32 0.83
N ALA A 464 3.47 19.61 0.94
CA ALA A 464 3.09 20.61 -0.06
C ALA A 464 4.03 20.55 -1.28
N ALA A 465 5.35 20.54 -1.05
CA ALA A 465 6.34 20.59 -2.12
C ALA A 465 6.15 19.47 -3.18
N PRO A 466 6.33 19.74 -4.48
CA PRO A 466 6.83 20.99 -5.06
C PRO A 466 5.77 22.08 -5.28
N THR A 467 4.50 21.86 -4.92
CA THR A 467 3.45 22.90 -4.97
C THR A 467 3.51 23.78 -3.71
N SER A 468 2.91 24.97 -3.78
CA SER A 468 2.93 25.94 -2.67
C SER A 468 2.23 25.39 -1.41
N ALA A 469 1.09 24.75 -1.62
CA ALA A 469 0.25 24.14 -0.61
C ALA A 469 -0.19 22.72 -1.02
N VAL A 470 -0.91 22.05 -0.11
CA VAL A 470 -1.76 20.89 -0.44
C VAL A 470 -3.10 21.40 -0.96
N ALA A 471 -3.69 20.73 -1.94
CA ALA A 471 -5.01 21.08 -2.47
C ALA A 471 -6.08 21.16 -1.36
N ALA A 472 -6.89 22.23 -1.38
CA ALA A 472 -7.90 22.49 -0.35
C ALA A 472 -8.98 21.39 -0.30
N HIS A 473 -9.52 21.12 0.90
CA HIS A 473 -10.54 20.09 1.17
C HIS A 473 -10.11 18.63 0.88
N SER A 474 -8.81 18.37 0.64
CA SER A 474 -8.29 17.02 0.51
C SER A 474 -8.48 16.19 1.78
N LYS A 475 -8.57 14.86 1.61
CA LYS A 475 -8.59 13.86 2.68
C LYS A 475 -7.46 12.85 2.47
N VAL A 476 -7.12 12.10 3.50
CA VAL A 476 -6.38 10.84 3.36
C VAL A 476 -7.35 9.68 3.53
N ARG A 477 -7.40 8.80 2.53
CA ARG A 477 -8.14 7.53 2.60
C ARG A 477 -7.18 6.43 3.04
N ILE A 478 -7.44 5.86 4.20
CA ILE A 478 -6.70 4.78 4.84
C ILE A 478 -7.42 3.45 4.55
N THR A 479 -6.70 2.44 4.09
CA THR A 479 -7.25 1.11 3.81
C THR A 479 -6.47 0.04 4.56
N VAL A 480 -7.19 -0.80 5.31
CA VAL A 480 -6.67 -1.95 6.05
C VAL A 480 -7.27 -3.22 5.45
N ALA A 481 -6.48 -4.28 5.30
CA ALA A 481 -6.95 -5.53 4.70
C ALA A 481 -8.15 -6.10 5.47
N GLY A 482 -9.25 -6.38 4.75
CA GLY A 482 -10.50 -6.90 5.33
C GLY A 482 -11.37 -5.86 6.05
N GLN A 483 -11.05 -4.56 5.99
CA GLN A 483 -11.84 -3.49 6.59
C GLN A 483 -12.35 -2.50 5.53
N GLN A 484 -13.37 -1.71 5.87
CA GLN A 484 -13.83 -0.60 5.03
C GLN A 484 -12.82 0.56 5.08
N PRO A 485 -12.56 1.27 3.96
CA PRO A 485 -11.67 2.43 3.96
C PRO A 485 -12.17 3.56 4.87
N LEU A 486 -11.25 4.16 5.63
CA LEU A 486 -11.49 5.32 6.49
C LEU A 486 -10.97 6.58 5.80
N GLU A 487 -11.81 7.61 5.64
CA GLU A 487 -11.36 8.92 5.17
C GLU A 487 -11.22 9.91 6.33
N VAL A 488 -10.03 10.48 6.50
CA VAL A 488 -9.74 11.55 7.48
C VAL A 488 -9.39 12.85 6.76
N PRO A 489 -9.81 14.03 7.27
CA PRO A 489 -9.50 15.31 6.62
C PRO A 489 -8.00 15.64 6.69
N VAL A 490 -7.51 16.35 5.68
CA VAL A 490 -6.19 17.01 5.74
C VAL A 490 -6.39 18.43 6.30
N TYR A 491 -5.74 18.71 7.42
CA TYR A 491 -5.76 20.01 8.09
C TYR A 491 -4.69 20.96 7.54
N ALA A 492 -4.74 22.23 7.99
CA ALA A 492 -3.74 23.24 7.66
C ALA A 492 -2.29 22.74 7.90
N GLY A 493 -1.37 23.12 7.00
CA GLY A 493 0.00 22.61 6.99
C GLY A 493 0.19 21.21 6.39
N GLY A 494 -0.91 20.51 6.06
CA GLY A 494 -0.93 19.17 5.46
C GLY A 494 -1.15 18.02 6.46
N ASN A 495 -1.43 18.31 7.73
CA ASN A 495 -1.46 17.29 8.78
C ASN A 495 -2.74 16.42 8.72
N TRP A 496 -2.64 15.13 9.03
CA TRP A 496 -3.78 14.22 9.15
C TRP A 496 -3.56 13.22 10.30
N SER A 497 -4.64 12.64 10.82
CA SER A 497 -4.57 11.70 11.94
C SER A 497 -5.77 10.77 12.04
N PHE A 498 -5.56 9.56 12.56
CA PHE A 498 -6.58 8.58 12.91
C PHE A 498 -6.13 7.78 14.14
N ASN A 499 -7.03 7.06 14.82
CA ASN A 499 -6.65 6.29 16.00
C ASN A 499 -5.96 4.96 15.61
N ALA A 500 -4.88 4.63 16.30
CA ALA A 500 -4.26 3.31 16.27
C ALA A 500 -5.26 2.24 16.72
N PRO A 501 -5.20 1.01 16.17
CA PRO A 501 -6.02 -0.09 16.68
C PRO A 501 -5.65 -0.44 18.13
N GLU A 502 -6.56 -1.09 18.85
CA GLU A 502 -6.34 -1.55 20.23
C GLU A 502 -5.36 -2.74 20.33
N ALA A 503 -5.14 -3.46 19.23
CA ALA A 503 -4.25 -4.62 19.18
C ALA A 503 -2.78 -4.18 19.03
N PRO A 504 -1.88 -4.49 19.99
CA PRO A 504 -0.47 -4.16 19.89
C PRO A 504 0.26 -5.06 18.89
N GLY A 505 1.30 -4.51 18.25
CA GLY A 505 2.11 -5.20 17.23
C GLY A 505 2.40 -4.33 16.01
N THR A 506 2.88 -4.94 14.92
CA THR A 506 3.10 -4.24 13.65
C THR A 506 1.75 -4.02 12.94
N PHE A 507 1.45 -2.76 12.61
CA PHE A 507 0.24 -2.37 11.91
C PHE A 507 0.59 -1.78 10.53
N THR A 508 0.27 -2.52 9.47
CA THR A 508 0.51 -2.14 8.07
C THR A 508 -0.82 -1.85 7.38
N PHE A 509 -0.88 -0.74 6.67
CA PHE A 509 -2.05 -0.24 5.95
C PHE A 509 -1.61 0.46 4.66
N SER A 510 -2.53 0.79 3.76
CA SER A 510 -2.24 1.71 2.66
C SER A 510 -2.97 3.04 2.83
N ALA A 511 -2.40 4.11 2.27
CA ALA A 511 -3.00 5.43 2.29
C ALA A 511 -2.87 6.13 0.94
N GLU A 512 -3.90 6.84 0.51
CA GLU A 512 -3.89 7.77 -0.64
C GLU A 512 -4.46 9.12 -0.22
N THR A 513 -3.92 10.22 -0.74
CA THR A 513 -4.56 11.54 -0.66
C THR A 513 -5.63 11.61 -1.74
N VAL A 514 -6.83 12.05 -1.39
CA VAL A 514 -8.00 12.07 -2.27
C VAL A 514 -8.71 13.42 -2.22
N ASN A 515 -9.22 13.87 -3.36
CA ASN A 515 -9.98 15.11 -3.49
C ASN A 515 -11.05 14.92 -4.58
N GLY A 516 -12.25 14.55 -4.17
CA GLY A 516 -13.28 14.01 -5.07
C GLY A 516 -12.76 12.80 -5.85
N PHE A 517 -12.73 12.90 -7.18
CA PHE A 517 -12.17 11.88 -8.08
C PHE A 517 -10.64 11.93 -8.21
N SER A 518 -9.99 13.04 -7.84
CA SER A 518 -8.52 13.18 -7.88
C SER A 518 -7.86 12.32 -6.78
N ARG A 519 -6.72 11.69 -7.10
CA ARG A 519 -5.99 10.76 -6.21
C ARG A 519 -4.47 10.96 -6.34
N SER A 520 -3.73 10.77 -5.25
CA SER A 520 -2.26 10.67 -5.28
C SER A 520 -1.75 9.30 -5.74
N GLY A 521 -2.64 8.32 -5.87
CA GLY A 521 -2.30 6.90 -5.80
C GLY A 521 -1.88 6.47 -4.38
N ALA A 522 -2.02 5.18 -4.09
CA ALA A 522 -1.72 4.64 -2.76
C ALA A 522 -0.21 4.52 -2.47
N VAL A 523 0.13 4.49 -1.18
CA VAL A 523 1.44 4.10 -0.63
C VAL A 523 1.22 3.17 0.57
N PRO A 524 2.00 2.08 0.72
CA PRO A 524 1.98 1.27 1.94
C PRO A 524 2.70 2.01 3.08
N LEU A 525 2.08 2.03 4.25
CA LEU A 525 2.61 2.62 5.49
C LEU A 525 2.59 1.57 6.60
N THR A 526 3.58 1.61 7.47
CA THR A 526 3.69 0.71 8.62
C THR A 526 3.98 1.50 9.88
N ALA A 527 3.19 1.25 10.91
CA ALA A 527 3.37 1.75 12.27
C ALA A 527 3.57 0.57 13.24
N ILE A 528 4.12 0.86 14.42
CA ILE A 528 4.16 -0.07 15.55
C ILE A 528 3.12 0.40 16.56
N VAL A 529 2.25 -0.49 17.01
CA VAL A 529 1.28 -0.23 18.07
C VAL A 529 1.84 -0.78 19.37
N ALA A 530 2.27 0.10 20.26
CA ALA A 530 2.62 -0.24 21.63
C ALA A 530 1.36 -0.49 22.46
N PRO A 531 1.38 -1.45 23.42
CA PRO A 531 0.28 -1.62 24.36
C PRO A 531 0.12 -0.36 25.24
N SER A 532 -1.09 -0.11 25.72
CA SER A 532 -1.38 0.99 26.66
C SER A 532 -1.09 0.60 28.13
N SER A 533 -1.03 -0.70 28.43
CA SER A 533 -0.66 -1.27 29.74
C SER A 533 -0.25 -2.74 29.60
N LEU A 534 0.39 -3.31 30.62
CA LEU A 534 0.80 -4.72 30.64
C LEU A 534 0.01 -5.52 31.67
N SER A 535 -0.79 -6.49 31.19
CA SER A 535 -1.41 -7.51 32.03
C SER A 535 -0.38 -8.48 32.62
N ALA A 536 -0.70 -9.11 33.74
CA ALA A 536 0.09 -10.22 34.28
C ALA A 536 0.22 -11.34 33.23
N PRO A 537 1.42 -11.95 33.04
CA PRO A 537 1.56 -13.08 32.15
C PRO A 537 0.90 -14.33 32.76
N VAL A 538 0.55 -15.29 31.89
CA VAL A 538 0.04 -16.60 32.32
C VAL A 538 1.11 -17.65 32.07
N ILE A 539 1.48 -18.43 33.08
CA ILE A 539 2.35 -19.60 32.91
C ILE A 539 1.49 -20.77 32.41
N THR A 540 1.89 -21.41 31.31
CA THR A 540 1.19 -22.58 30.72
C THR A 540 1.99 -23.88 30.82
N THR A 541 3.27 -23.85 31.22
CA THR A 541 3.99 -25.05 31.64
C THR A 541 3.23 -25.76 32.77
N SER A 542 2.92 -27.04 32.60
CA SER A 542 2.20 -27.82 33.61
C SER A 542 3.02 -27.98 34.89
N ALA A 543 2.41 -27.67 36.02
CA ALA A 543 2.92 -27.95 37.36
C ALA A 543 2.33 -29.22 37.99
N ALA A 544 1.46 -29.95 37.26
CA ALA A 544 0.67 -31.07 37.80
C ALA A 544 1.46 -32.39 37.93
N ALA A 545 2.53 -32.57 37.14
CA ALA A 545 3.40 -33.73 37.19
C ALA A 545 4.75 -33.38 37.84
N ALA A 546 5.42 -34.39 38.41
CA ALA A 546 6.85 -34.30 38.68
C ALA A 546 7.62 -34.31 37.34
N LEU A 547 8.70 -33.55 37.25
CA LEU A 547 9.52 -33.41 36.06
C LEU A 547 10.92 -33.95 36.34
N PRO A 548 11.48 -34.88 35.53
CA PRO A 548 12.88 -35.32 35.70
C PRO A 548 13.87 -34.20 35.33
N GLU A 549 13.42 -33.18 34.59
CA GLU A 549 14.22 -32.01 34.23
C GLU A 549 13.28 -30.83 33.88
N LEU A 550 13.67 -29.60 34.21
CA LEU A 550 12.98 -28.37 33.78
C LEU A 550 13.97 -27.51 32.98
N LYS A 551 13.74 -27.39 31.66
CA LYS A 551 14.63 -26.65 30.72
C LYS A 551 14.13 -25.25 30.37
N SER A 552 12.82 -25.07 30.37
CA SER A 552 12.16 -23.84 29.96
C SER A 552 10.80 -23.71 30.64
N VAL A 553 10.36 -22.46 30.79
CA VAL A 553 8.98 -22.15 31.17
C VAL A 553 8.30 -21.48 29.99
N ALA A 554 7.05 -21.84 29.72
CA ALA A 554 6.24 -21.31 28.65
C ALA A 554 4.95 -20.69 29.19
N GLY A 555 4.34 -19.82 28.39
CA GLY A 555 3.17 -19.06 28.80
C GLY A 555 2.57 -18.19 27.71
N THR A 556 1.69 -17.28 28.13
CA THR A 556 1.14 -16.20 27.31
C THR A 556 1.31 -14.83 27.97
N GLY A 557 1.21 -13.76 27.18
CA GLY A 557 1.38 -12.38 27.62
C GLY A 557 1.08 -11.37 26.50
N THR A 558 1.36 -10.09 26.75
CA THR A 558 1.21 -9.02 25.75
C THR A 558 2.29 -9.14 24.65
N PRO A 559 1.93 -9.27 23.35
CA PRO A 559 2.88 -9.40 22.24
C PRO A 559 3.98 -8.32 22.24
N GLY A 560 5.19 -8.70 21.85
CA GLY A 560 6.35 -7.79 21.77
C GLY A 560 6.95 -7.38 23.13
N SER A 561 6.36 -7.79 24.26
CA SER A 561 6.93 -7.56 25.60
C SER A 561 8.10 -8.50 25.87
N THR A 562 9.03 -8.06 26.73
CA THR A 562 10.07 -8.93 27.28
C THR A 562 9.50 -9.71 28.46
N VAL A 563 9.78 -11.01 28.53
CA VAL A 563 9.45 -11.88 29.67
C VAL A 563 10.72 -12.10 30.49
N THR A 564 10.68 -11.76 31.78
CA THR A 564 11.78 -12.03 32.71
C THR A 564 11.35 -13.06 33.74
N LEU A 565 12.15 -14.13 33.92
CA LEU A 565 11.96 -15.15 34.94
C LEU A 565 12.94 -14.97 36.09
N THR A 566 12.44 -15.07 37.32
CA THR A 566 13.19 -14.94 38.58
C THR A 566 12.70 -15.94 39.63
N GLY A 567 13.43 -16.09 40.73
CA GLY A 567 13.13 -17.07 41.78
C GLY A 567 14.28 -18.08 41.90
N ASP A 568 13.95 -19.36 42.02
CA ASP A 568 14.93 -20.44 42.17
C ASP A 568 15.67 -20.75 40.84
N VAL A 569 15.14 -20.26 39.72
CA VAL A 569 15.75 -20.29 38.39
C VAL A 569 15.49 -18.96 37.66
N THR A 570 16.34 -18.64 36.69
CA THR A 570 16.29 -17.40 35.91
C THR A 570 16.22 -17.68 34.41
N GLY A 571 15.79 -16.68 33.64
CA GLY A 571 15.77 -16.70 32.18
C GLY A 571 15.13 -15.43 31.62
N SER A 572 15.31 -15.16 30.33
CA SER A 572 14.66 -14.04 29.64
C SER A 572 14.31 -14.40 28.19
N GLY A 573 13.26 -13.80 27.65
CA GLY A 573 12.85 -13.95 26.25
C GLY A 573 11.78 -12.93 25.85
N PHE A 574 11.11 -13.14 24.72
CA PHE A 574 10.07 -12.25 24.22
C PHE A 574 8.73 -12.96 24.06
N VAL A 575 7.64 -12.21 24.17
CA VAL A 575 6.30 -12.65 23.76
C VAL A 575 6.16 -12.48 22.24
N GLY A 576 5.84 -13.57 21.54
CA GLY A 576 5.63 -13.58 20.10
C GLY A 576 4.37 -12.81 19.66
N PRO A 577 4.20 -12.57 18.34
CA PRO A 577 3.01 -11.93 17.79
C PRO A 577 1.69 -12.67 18.07
N ASP A 578 1.77 -13.97 18.36
CA ASP A 578 0.63 -14.83 18.74
C ASP A 578 0.30 -14.77 20.25
N GLY A 579 0.97 -13.89 21.00
CA GLY A 579 0.80 -13.73 22.45
C GLY A 579 1.44 -14.84 23.29
N ARG A 580 2.25 -15.74 22.70
CA ARG A 580 2.90 -16.86 23.41
C ARG A 580 4.37 -16.58 23.71
N TRP A 581 4.92 -17.24 24.72
CA TRP A 581 6.34 -17.21 25.03
C TRP A 581 6.85 -18.57 25.51
N SER A 582 8.14 -18.81 25.29
CA SER A 582 8.89 -19.92 25.87
C SER A 582 10.30 -19.41 26.17
N VAL A 583 10.68 -19.45 27.44
CA VAL A 583 11.94 -18.90 27.95
C VAL A 583 12.81 -20.06 28.44
N PRO A 584 14.01 -20.28 27.86
CA PRO A 584 14.97 -21.23 28.38
C PRO A 584 15.57 -20.73 29.70
N LEU A 585 15.91 -21.66 30.59
CA LEU A 585 16.51 -21.33 31.88
C LEU A 585 18.03 -21.20 31.77
N THR A 586 18.61 -20.25 32.51
CA THR A 586 20.07 -19.95 32.49
C THR A 586 20.94 -20.97 33.23
N GLY A 587 20.36 -22.09 33.68
CA GLY A 587 21.04 -23.17 34.39
C GLY A 587 20.08 -24.32 34.75
N PRO A 588 20.60 -25.46 35.22
CA PRO A 588 19.77 -26.60 35.62
C PRO A 588 18.95 -26.26 36.87
N ALA A 589 17.65 -26.61 36.85
CA ALA A 589 16.79 -26.48 38.01
C ALA A 589 17.17 -27.51 39.10
N ALA A 590 17.21 -27.09 40.36
CA ALA A 590 17.50 -27.97 41.48
C ALA A 590 16.35 -28.96 41.75
N PHE A 591 16.69 -30.17 42.22
CA PHE A 591 15.68 -31.16 42.64
C PHE A 591 14.92 -30.67 43.88
N GLY A 592 13.60 -30.73 43.82
CA GLY A 592 12.68 -30.27 44.86
C GLY A 592 11.53 -29.43 44.30
N LYS A 593 11.03 -28.50 45.12
CA LYS A 593 10.09 -27.47 44.68
C LYS A 593 10.87 -26.32 44.08
N VAL A 594 10.54 -25.93 42.85
CA VAL A 594 11.19 -24.85 42.12
C VAL A 594 10.17 -23.76 41.83
N LYS A 595 10.26 -22.63 42.53
CA LYS A 595 9.42 -21.46 42.34
C LYS A 595 9.99 -20.59 41.22
N VAL A 596 9.12 -20.22 40.27
CA VAL A 596 9.43 -19.30 39.18
C VAL A 596 8.43 -18.15 39.22
N THR A 597 8.95 -16.92 39.21
CA THR A 597 8.18 -15.68 39.14
C THR A 597 8.41 -15.04 37.79
N ALA A 598 7.34 -14.77 37.04
CA ALA A 598 7.41 -14.19 35.69
C ALA A 598 6.79 -12.79 35.67
N VAL A 599 7.46 -11.85 35.00
CA VAL A 599 7.07 -10.45 34.82
C VAL A 599 7.18 -10.09 33.34
N LEU A 600 6.27 -9.25 32.83
CA LEU A 600 6.41 -8.62 31.52
C LEU A 600 6.94 -7.19 31.67
N SER A 601 7.87 -6.79 30.80
CA SER A 601 8.32 -5.41 30.67
C SER A 601 8.25 -4.93 29.22
N TYR A 602 8.00 -3.64 29.03
CA TYR A 602 7.89 -2.99 27.72
C TYR A 602 8.37 -1.54 27.84
N THR A 603 9.15 -1.07 26.86
CA THR A 603 9.80 0.25 26.89
C THR A 603 8.78 1.39 27.06
N GLY A 604 8.90 2.16 28.14
CA GLY A 604 8.02 3.30 28.43
C GLY A 604 6.76 2.98 29.25
N LEU A 605 6.53 1.70 29.59
CA LEU A 605 5.47 1.29 30.52
C LEU A 605 6.07 0.88 31.88
N ALA A 606 5.20 0.76 32.89
CA ALA A 606 5.52 0.03 34.11
C ALA A 606 5.46 -1.48 33.85
N ASP A 607 6.30 -2.24 34.57
CA ASP A 607 6.29 -3.70 34.55
C ASP A 607 4.92 -4.26 34.99
N SER A 608 4.55 -5.42 34.45
CA SER A 608 3.27 -6.06 34.76
C SER A 608 3.23 -6.69 36.15
N PRO A 609 2.03 -6.94 36.72
CA PRO A 609 1.90 -7.66 37.97
C PRO A 609 2.50 -9.07 37.85
N ALA A 610 3.42 -9.39 38.77
CA ALA A 610 4.16 -10.64 38.74
C ALA A 610 3.27 -11.87 38.99
N VAL A 611 3.36 -12.90 38.14
CA VAL A 611 2.77 -14.22 38.38
C VAL A 611 3.82 -15.15 38.97
N SER A 612 3.42 -16.16 39.75
CA SER A 612 4.32 -17.21 40.25
C SER A 612 3.79 -18.61 39.98
N GLY A 613 4.64 -19.46 39.40
CA GLY A 613 4.46 -20.91 39.33
C GLY A 613 5.33 -21.64 40.35
N THR A 614 5.04 -22.91 40.61
CA THR A 614 5.91 -23.78 41.42
C THR A 614 5.89 -25.19 40.86
N PHE A 615 7.02 -25.62 40.32
CA PHE A 615 7.20 -26.94 39.72
C PHE A 615 7.77 -27.93 40.75
N THR A 616 7.70 -29.22 40.43
CA THR A 616 8.38 -30.26 41.20
C THR A 616 9.39 -30.94 40.29
N VAL A 617 10.68 -30.71 40.52
CA VAL A 617 11.75 -31.36 39.76
C VAL A 617 12.28 -32.52 40.59
N ILE A 618 12.28 -33.73 40.05
CA ILE A 618 12.75 -34.95 40.71
C ILE A 618 14.07 -35.42 40.06
N PRO A 619 14.92 -36.18 40.77
CA PRO A 619 16.01 -36.89 40.12
C PRO A 619 15.47 -37.81 39.02
N PRO A 620 16.21 -38.01 37.91
CA PRO A 620 15.86 -39.04 36.93
C PRO A 620 15.81 -40.42 37.62
N ALA A 621 15.10 -41.38 37.03
CA ALA A 621 15.15 -42.75 37.52
C ALA A 621 16.60 -43.30 37.45
N PRO A 622 17.08 -44.03 38.47
CA PRO A 622 18.39 -44.70 38.42
C PRO A 622 18.36 -45.83 37.39
N ALA A 623 19.47 -46.16 36.73
CA ALA A 623 19.52 -47.30 35.82
C ALA A 623 19.98 -48.56 36.56
N VAL A 624 19.34 -49.71 36.31
CA VAL A 624 19.86 -51.04 36.69
C VAL A 624 20.71 -51.57 35.53
N SER A 625 21.89 -52.13 35.81
CA SER A 625 22.81 -52.64 34.77
C SER A 625 23.28 -54.08 34.98
N SER A 626 23.12 -54.65 36.19
CA SER A 626 23.43 -56.05 36.48
C SER A 626 22.31 -57.04 36.11
N ILE A 627 21.09 -56.54 35.92
CA ILE A 627 19.88 -57.32 35.61
C ILE A 627 19.18 -56.61 34.45
N SER A 628 18.98 -57.33 33.34
CA SER A 628 18.11 -56.92 32.23
C SER A 628 16.66 -57.32 32.52
N ASP A 629 15.70 -56.55 32.00
CA ASP A 629 14.29 -56.93 32.06
C ASP A 629 14.03 -58.24 31.27
N GLY A 630 13.26 -59.15 31.88
CA GLY A 630 13.03 -60.50 31.36
C GLY A 630 14.23 -61.46 31.50
N GLN A 631 15.29 -61.10 32.25
CA GLN A 631 16.49 -61.95 32.35
C GLN A 631 16.22 -63.24 33.12
N HIS A 632 16.64 -64.37 32.57
CA HIS A 632 16.71 -65.65 33.27
C HIS A 632 18.06 -65.81 34.00
N LEU A 633 18.00 -66.16 35.29
CA LEU A 633 19.13 -66.46 36.16
C LEU A 633 18.96 -67.90 36.67
N ARG A 634 20.01 -68.74 36.66
CA ARG A 634 19.90 -70.07 37.28
C ARG A 634 20.14 -69.99 38.78
N GLN A 635 19.40 -70.79 39.55
CA GLN A 635 19.58 -70.91 41.00
C GLN A 635 21.00 -71.39 41.40
N ASP A 636 21.73 -72.08 40.50
CA ASP A 636 23.12 -72.50 40.69
C ASP A 636 24.19 -71.44 40.29
N ALA A 637 23.77 -70.31 39.70
CA ALA A 637 24.64 -69.30 39.11
C ALA A 637 24.08 -67.87 39.27
N LEU A 638 23.53 -67.56 40.45
CA LEU A 638 23.06 -66.21 40.79
C LEU A 638 24.23 -65.20 40.82
N PRO A 639 24.03 -63.95 40.38
CA PRO A 639 25.06 -62.91 40.44
C PRO A 639 25.33 -62.51 41.89
N ALA A 640 26.56 -62.08 42.21
CA ALA A 640 26.94 -61.71 43.58
C ALA A 640 26.26 -60.43 44.09
N ALA A 641 25.83 -59.55 43.18
CA ALA A 641 25.29 -58.23 43.50
C ALA A 641 24.29 -57.76 42.44
N ILE A 642 23.39 -56.88 42.86
CA ILE A 642 22.64 -56.00 41.95
C ILE A 642 23.42 -54.67 41.88
N SER A 643 23.58 -54.09 40.68
CA SER A 643 24.28 -52.82 40.48
C SER A 643 23.68 -52.00 39.33
N GLY A 644 24.06 -50.73 39.31
CA GLY A 644 23.51 -49.75 38.39
C GLY A 644 24.14 -48.37 38.52
N SER A 645 23.59 -47.40 37.79
CA SER A 645 24.02 -46.00 37.82
C SER A 645 22.96 -45.06 38.41
N GLY A 646 23.40 -43.90 38.88
CA GLY A 646 22.55 -42.89 39.50
C GLY A 646 23.21 -41.52 39.56
N VAL A 647 22.49 -40.54 40.12
CA VAL A 647 23.01 -39.20 40.38
C VAL A 647 24.04 -39.28 41.51
N SER A 648 25.26 -38.78 41.27
CA SER A 648 26.33 -38.86 42.28
C SER A 648 25.93 -38.16 43.59
N GLY A 649 26.10 -38.85 44.72
CA GLY A 649 25.66 -38.38 46.03
C GLY A 649 24.17 -38.58 46.36
N ALA A 650 23.38 -39.20 45.46
CA ALA A 650 22.02 -39.63 45.79
C ALA A 650 22.02 -40.84 46.74
N GLU A 651 20.91 -41.00 47.48
CA GLU A 651 20.63 -42.17 48.30
C GLU A 651 19.72 -43.14 47.52
N VAL A 652 20.21 -44.33 47.18
CA VAL A 652 19.49 -45.36 46.43
C VAL A 652 18.79 -46.32 47.39
N THR A 653 17.53 -46.63 47.10
CA THR A 653 16.75 -47.71 47.73
C THR A 653 16.47 -48.79 46.68
N VAL A 654 16.98 -50.00 46.90
CA VAL A 654 16.70 -51.19 46.06
C VAL A 654 15.70 -52.08 46.79
N SER A 655 14.73 -52.63 46.07
CA SER A 655 13.81 -53.65 46.56
C SER A 655 13.60 -54.76 45.54
N VAL A 656 13.29 -55.97 46.01
CA VAL A 656 12.83 -57.09 45.18
C VAL A 656 11.49 -57.56 45.72
N ASP A 657 10.48 -57.65 44.85
CA ASP A 657 9.08 -57.98 45.19
C ASP A 657 8.49 -57.09 46.30
N GLY A 658 8.97 -55.84 46.39
CA GLY A 658 8.61 -54.87 47.44
C GLY A 658 9.39 -55.01 48.75
N ALA A 659 10.21 -56.04 48.94
CA ALA A 659 11.10 -56.19 50.08
C ALA A 659 12.43 -55.41 49.86
N PRO A 660 12.80 -54.45 50.72
CA PRO A 660 14.03 -53.66 50.55
C PRO A 660 15.30 -54.48 50.82
N LEU A 661 16.35 -54.27 50.02
CA LEU A 661 17.63 -54.96 50.13
C LEU A 661 18.64 -54.16 50.97
N SER A 662 19.34 -54.82 51.89
CA SER A 662 20.32 -54.16 52.76
C SER A 662 21.64 -53.83 52.06
N GLY A 663 21.87 -52.53 51.85
CA GLY A 663 23.20 -51.97 51.64
C GLY A 663 24.11 -52.19 52.85
N ALA A 664 25.40 -52.39 52.61
CA ALA A 664 26.40 -52.51 53.66
C ALA A 664 26.70 -51.15 54.31
N ALA A 665 26.77 -51.10 55.64
CA ALA A 665 27.00 -49.86 56.37
C ALA A 665 28.42 -49.32 56.16
N VAL A 666 28.52 -48.15 55.51
CA VAL A 666 29.77 -47.35 55.48
C VAL A 666 29.85 -46.52 56.76
N GLY A 667 31.03 -46.41 57.36
CA GLY A 667 31.22 -45.93 58.73
C GLY A 667 30.67 -44.52 58.99
N ALA A 668 29.85 -44.37 60.03
CA ALA A 668 29.23 -43.10 60.40
C ALA A 668 30.22 -42.12 61.07
N GLY A 669 30.41 -40.94 60.45
CA GLY A 669 30.87 -39.75 61.16
C GLY A 669 29.73 -39.15 61.98
N ALA A 670 29.97 -38.84 63.26
CA ALA A 670 28.89 -38.46 64.18
C ALA A 670 28.39 -37.01 63.97
N GLY A 671 27.08 -36.85 63.73
CA GLY A 671 26.37 -35.57 63.71
C GLY A 671 24.87 -35.79 63.94
N SER A 672 24.26 -35.05 64.88
CA SER A 672 22.94 -35.41 65.44
C SER A 672 21.77 -34.60 64.90
N ARG A 673 20.67 -35.27 64.53
CA ARG A 673 19.31 -35.09 65.11
C ARG A 673 18.33 -36.12 64.54
N SER A 674 17.25 -36.40 65.26
CA SER A 674 16.42 -37.59 65.06
C SER A 674 14.92 -37.27 64.91
N VAL A 675 14.27 -37.91 63.93
CA VAL A 675 12.84 -38.23 63.91
C VAL A 675 12.72 -39.64 63.31
N ALA A 676 12.04 -40.56 64.00
CA ALA A 676 11.99 -41.96 63.58
C ALA A 676 10.86 -42.25 62.58
N ARG A 677 11.23 -42.81 61.43
CA ARG A 677 10.41 -43.70 60.59
C ARG A 677 11.22 -44.99 60.38
N PRO A 678 10.60 -46.14 60.04
CA PRO A 678 11.35 -47.32 59.63
C PRO A 678 12.05 -47.01 58.30
N MET A 679 13.32 -46.63 58.36
CA MET A 679 14.10 -46.30 57.16
C MET A 679 14.55 -47.59 56.50
N ALA A 680 14.24 -47.73 55.21
CA ALA A 680 14.89 -48.74 54.39
C ALA A 680 16.41 -48.46 54.37
N PRO A 681 17.27 -49.50 54.32
CA PRO A 681 18.71 -49.32 54.19
C PRO A 681 19.07 -48.63 52.86
N LEU A 682 19.84 -47.56 52.95
CA LEU A 682 20.16 -46.66 51.83
C LEU A 682 21.60 -46.87 51.35
N VAL A 683 21.84 -46.79 50.04
CA VAL A 683 23.18 -46.84 49.43
C VAL A 683 23.52 -45.51 48.77
N LEU A 684 24.64 -44.90 49.15
CA LEU A 684 25.13 -43.67 48.51
C LEU A 684 25.75 -43.96 47.13
N VAL A 685 25.31 -43.22 46.12
CA VAL A 685 25.89 -43.29 44.76
C VAL A 685 27.29 -42.67 44.75
N ALA A 686 28.32 -43.50 44.61
CA ALA A 686 29.72 -43.09 44.52
C ALA A 686 30.18 -43.11 43.06
N GLY A 687 30.72 -41.99 42.56
CA GLY A 687 31.20 -41.89 41.17
C GLY A 687 30.12 -42.14 40.10
N GLY A 688 28.84 -41.93 40.45
CA GLY A 688 27.71 -42.23 39.56
C GLY A 688 27.26 -43.69 39.51
N GLN A 689 27.81 -44.57 40.36
CA GLN A 689 27.44 -45.99 40.44
C GLN A 689 26.91 -46.37 41.83
N TRP A 690 26.07 -47.41 41.89
CA TRP A 690 25.57 -48.03 43.13
C TRP A 690 25.57 -49.56 43.03
N SER A 691 25.60 -50.25 44.17
CA SER A 691 25.43 -51.70 44.23
C SER A 691 24.96 -52.19 45.61
N VAL A 692 24.17 -53.26 45.62
CA VAL A 692 23.74 -54.02 46.81
C VAL A 692 24.03 -55.51 46.60
N PRO A 693 24.27 -56.32 47.65
CA PRO A 693 24.35 -57.77 47.53
C PRO A 693 23.06 -58.36 46.92
N PHE A 694 23.18 -59.44 46.13
CA PHE A 694 22.01 -60.13 45.61
C PHE A 694 21.27 -60.87 46.75
N PRO A 695 19.93 -60.83 46.81
CA PRO A 695 19.18 -61.46 47.89
C PRO A 695 19.33 -62.98 47.89
N ALA A 696 19.74 -63.54 49.02
CA ALA A 696 19.75 -64.98 49.25
C ALA A 696 18.33 -65.51 49.50
N GLY A 697 18.02 -66.71 49.01
CA GLY A 697 16.78 -67.41 49.33
C GLY A 697 15.53 -67.00 48.54
N LEU A 698 15.69 -66.28 47.42
CA LEU A 698 14.60 -66.14 46.45
C LEU A 698 14.14 -67.51 45.92
N ALA A 699 12.87 -67.59 45.53
CA ALA A 699 12.23 -68.79 45.03
C ALA A 699 12.62 -69.10 43.57
N LEU A 700 12.01 -70.13 42.98
CA LEU A 700 11.98 -70.29 41.52
C LEU A 700 10.77 -69.54 40.95
N GLY A 701 10.93 -68.95 39.76
CA GLY A 701 9.90 -68.14 39.10
C GLY A 701 10.28 -66.66 38.96
N THR A 702 9.29 -65.83 38.64
CA THR A 702 9.49 -64.40 38.31
C THR A 702 9.52 -63.52 39.54
N HIS A 703 10.51 -62.63 39.58
CA HIS A 703 10.75 -61.60 40.59
C HIS A 703 10.84 -60.22 39.91
N THR A 704 10.54 -59.15 40.65
CA THR A 704 10.67 -57.76 40.16
C THR A 704 11.61 -56.98 41.05
N VAL A 705 12.74 -56.50 40.50
CA VAL A 705 13.57 -55.48 41.16
C VAL A 705 12.99 -54.10 40.88
N SER A 706 12.92 -53.26 41.91
CA SER A 706 12.46 -51.87 41.84
C SER A 706 13.44 -50.98 42.60
N VAL A 707 13.93 -49.92 41.94
CA VAL A 707 14.99 -49.04 42.42
C VAL A 707 14.59 -47.57 42.30
N THR A 708 14.65 -46.85 43.41
CA THR A 708 14.51 -45.38 43.44
C THR A 708 15.79 -44.73 43.96
N GLN A 709 16.00 -43.46 43.62
CA GLN A 709 17.07 -42.64 44.22
C GLN A 709 16.53 -41.33 44.76
N ALA A 710 17.09 -40.84 45.86
CA ALA A 710 16.72 -39.59 46.50
C ALA A 710 17.89 -38.61 46.52
N VAL A 711 17.63 -37.34 46.19
CA VAL A 711 18.59 -36.23 46.38
C VAL A 711 17.94 -35.19 47.28
N ASN A 712 18.58 -34.83 48.39
CA ASN A 712 18.03 -33.90 49.40
C ASN A 712 16.60 -34.27 49.88
N GLY A 713 16.29 -35.57 49.96
CA GLY A 713 14.97 -36.09 50.33
C GLY A 713 13.91 -36.09 49.21
N VAL A 714 14.29 -35.68 47.98
CA VAL A 714 13.42 -35.69 46.79
C VAL A 714 13.65 -36.97 46.00
N VAL A 715 12.63 -37.83 45.93
CA VAL A 715 12.73 -39.18 45.34
C VAL A 715 12.42 -39.16 43.84
N SER A 716 13.14 -39.96 43.06
CA SER A 716 12.90 -40.22 41.64
C SER A 716 11.66 -41.10 41.39
N ASP A 717 11.22 -41.17 40.14
CA ASP A 717 10.44 -42.32 39.67
C ASP A 717 11.25 -43.63 39.84
N PRO A 718 10.59 -44.79 40.03
CA PRO A 718 11.25 -46.07 40.14
C PRO A 718 11.69 -46.59 38.76
N ALA A 719 12.92 -47.09 38.68
CA ALA A 719 13.29 -48.02 37.62
C ALA A 719 12.94 -49.45 38.05
N VAL A 720 12.31 -50.20 37.16
CA VAL A 720 11.87 -51.58 37.40
C VAL A 720 12.45 -52.51 36.34
N ALA A 721 12.78 -53.73 36.75
CA ALA A 721 13.13 -54.83 35.85
C ALA A 721 12.60 -56.15 36.42
N SER A 722 12.01 -56.97 35.57
CA SER A 722 11.64 -58.35 35.89
C SER A 722 12.81 -59.30 35.61
N PHE A 723 12.93 -60.36 36.41
CA PHE A 723 13.85 -61.46 36.14
C PHE A 723 13.24 -62.78 36.62
N ALA A 724 13.66 -63.90 36.05
CA ALA A 724 13.22 -65.24 36.45
C ALA A 724 14.39 -66.00 37.10
N ILE A 725 14.12 -66.74 38.17
CA ILE A 725 15.06 -67.75 38.70
C ILE A 725 14.63 -69.14 38.21
N ASP A 726 15.48 -69.73 37.38
CA ASP A 726 15.34 -71.08 36.84
C ASP A 726 15.98 -72.12 37.76
N PRO A 727 15.50 -73.38 37.75
CA PRO A 727 16.12 -74.47 38.49
C PRO A 727 17.58 -74.73 38.04
N PRO A 728 18.39 -75.40 38.89
CA PRO A 728 19.73 -75.84 38.52
C PRO A 728 19.73 -76.70 37.24
N ALA A 729 20.81 -76.63 36.48
CA ALA A 729 20.94 -77.46 35.27
C ALA A 729 20.93 -78.96 35.63
N PRO A 730 20.23 -79.83 34.87
CA PRO A 730 20.30 -81.27 35.10
C PRO A 730 21.74 -81.76 34.90
N PRO A 731 22.23 -82.70 35.74
CA PRO A 731 23.61 -83.14 35.70
C PRO A 731 23.96 -83.75 34.32
N ALA A 732 25.08 -83.32 33.75
CA ALA A 732 25.49 -83.70 32.41
C ALA A 732 25.61 -85.22 32.26
N ALA A 733 24.97 -85.78 31.23
CA ALA A 733 25.03 -87.20 30.93
C ALA A 733 26.47 -87.62 30.55
N VAL A 734 27.00 -88.63 31.23
CA VAL A 734 28.33 -89.17 30.95
C VAL A 734 28.32 -89.90 29.60
N PRO A 735 29.21 -89.57 28.64
CA PRO A 735 29.26 -90.27 27.36
C PRO A 735 29.86 -91.67 27.53
N THR A 736 29.03 -92.70 27.38
CA THR A 736 29.48 -94.10 27.30
C THR A 736 30.03 -94.44 25.91
N ALA A 737 30.97 -95.37 25.87
CA ALA A 737 31.85 -95.58 24.72
C ALA A 737 31.22 -96.33 23.53
N ALA A 738 31.91 -96.28 22.39
CA ALA A 738 31.48 -96.82 21.10
C ALA A 738 31.34 -98.35 21.05
N ALA A 739 30.56 -98.82 20.07
CA ALA A 739 30.20 -100.22 19.86
C ALA A 739 31.33 -101.08 19.22
N PRO A 740 31.30 -102.40 19.40
CA PRO A 740 32.01 -103.34 18.52
C PRO A 740 31.30 -103.44 17.15
N ALA A 741 32.07 -103.48 16.06
CA ALA A 741 31.55 -103.58 14.70
C ALA A 741 31.51 -105.03 14.19
N ALA A 742 30.63 -105.30 13.21
CA ALA A 742 30.62 -106.54 12.44
C ALA A 742 30.48 -106.22 10.92
N VAL A 743 31.17 -107.01 10.10
CA VAL A 743 31.30 -106.88 8.63
C VAL A 743 30.10 -107.56 7.95
N GLY A 744 29.54 -107.13 6.80
CA GLY A 744 29.86 -106.01 5.89
C GLY A 744 29.15 -106.20 4.54
N ALA A 745 29.86 -105.98 3.41
CA ALA A 745 29.40 -106.03 2.01
C ALA A 745 28.69 -104.76 1.46
N VAL A 746 28.56 -104.67 0.13
CA VAL A 746 28.43 -103.41 -0.66
C VAL A 746 27.31 -103.51 -1.75
N PRO A 747 27.15 -102.62 -2.76
CA PRO A 747 25.91 -101.87 -3.03
C PRO A 747 25.06 -102.40 -4.22
N PRO A 748 23.95 -101.71 -4.57
CA PRO A 748 23.90 -100.84 -5.77
C PRO A 748 23.50 -99.38 -5.41
N ALA A 749 23.79 -98.29 -6.15
CA ALA A 749 24.06 -98.00 -7.57
C ALA A 749 22.82 -97.57 -8.41
N GLY A 750 22.94 -96.46 -9.15
CA GLY A 750 21.86 -95.75 -9.88
C GLY A 750 21.19 -94.68 -8.99
N ASP A 751 21.26 -93.36 -9.22
CA ASP A 751 21.30 -92.48 -10.41
C ASP A 751 19.97 -92.34 -11.18
N SER A 752 19.24 -91.25 -10.92
CA SER A 752 18.52 -90.37 -11.88
C SER A 752 17.90 -89.17 -11.16
#